data_AF-A0A0W8G2V8-F1
#
_entry.id   AF-A0A0W8G2V8-F1
#
_cell.length_a   1.000
_cell.length_b   1.000
_cell.length_c   1.000
_cell.angle_alpha   90.00
_cell.angle_beta   90.00
_cell.angle_gamma   90.00
#
_symmetry.space_group_name_H-M   'P 1'
#
loop_
_entity.id
_entity.type
_entity.pdbx_description
1 polymer ?
#
loop_
_entity_poly.entity_id
_entity_poly.type
_entity_poly.pdbx_seq_one_letter_code
_entity_poly.pdbx_strand_id
1 'polypeptide(L)'
;MAEKIGVYIDESSLAPHLDAGELAAFVKEKLGGTCPVIKTHKRLSSPAAVADIKADIDAASVDAVLLCGTSPRVDWEVFDFGDKVLVDRVNLREFGVLAYKNPDGSSLGKDEPAPDLLKMLARDYVKMGVMKLTKMKAPDPEIVESVKTILVIGGGFTGLNAALSAVKGGYDVILVEKTGALGGKAATQYKTFPMAYPYAEAHAIGIEKLIAEVTGNAKIKVLTGTTLTELQGAPGNYVAVFAGPGGETSEPVGAVVLAAGWTPQDTEYLKPFGYGTYKNVVTSAEFEAMAKNGGIKRPSDGKAPASVLFAVDVAALVKEIEAPEPEAPAEGEAAAPAAPAEEEAEAKTNFVEVKTAKHLIYSSELTSLVALKQAGYVDEMLPGSVAMIVYDTMMVPGINERYYRAAQDKPGVMLTKGTITGVKEAAGGSLTVSATGTLLGAEAEFTADLVVLPTGLVPATATDPTINLVYRQGPAFPDLNLFDGYADSNYICFPYETRRTGIYAAGCVRQPMTMAQAKDDADGAVLKAIQCLASANRGVAVHPRSGDRSYPVFNFVRCTQCKRCTEECPFGALDDDEKGTPKPNPTRCRRCGTCMGACPERVISFDNYNVDMIGSMIREMDIPPKIDEGGPRVLILACENDAYPALDMAALRGKHWSPYVRIIPVRCLGSVNAIWVADAMSKGVDGVMMLGCKYGDDYQCHFVKGSEICNRRKENIAESLKRLGVEPERVEQYQVSIDEYDKVPDMIDSFIEMVLKIGPNPFKGY
;
A
#
# COMPACT_ATOMS: atom_id res chain seq x y z
N MET A 1 -33.61 -6.91 -0.13
CA MET A 1 -32.86 -8.18 -0.09
C MET A 1 -33.35 -9.00 -1.26
N ALA A 2 -32.51 -9.86 -1.82
CA ALA A 2 -32.94 -10.68 -2.96
C ALA A 2 -34.02 -11.68 -2.54
N GLU A 3 -35.14 -11.70 -3.26
CA GLU A 3 -36.24 -12.65 -3.04
C GLU A 3 -36.33 -13.67 -4.19
N LYS A 4 -35.81 -13.32 -5.38
CA LYS A 4 -35.88 -14.15 -6.58
C LYS A 4 -34.48 -14.29 -7.19
N ILE A 5 -33.76 -15.31 -6.77
CA ILE A 5 -32.38 -15.53 -7.21
C ILE A 5 -32.36 -16.41 -8.45
N GLY A 6 -31.73 -15.94 -9.53
CA GLY A 6 -31.40 -16.77 -10.68
C GLY A 6 -30.09 -17.50 -10.45
N VAL A 7 -30.08 -18.83 -10.53
CA VAL A 7 -28.86 -19.65 -10.39
C VAL A 7 -28.44 -20.17 -11.76
N TYR A 8 -27.23 -19.78 -12.19
CA TYR A 8 -26.70 -20.15 -13.50
C TYR A 8 -25.37 -20.89 -13.34
N ILE A 9 -25.28 -22.08 -13.92
CA ILE A 9 -24.18 -23.03 -13.70
C ILE A 9 -23.35 -23.21 -14.97
N ASP A 10 -22.04 -23.02 -14.87
CA ASP A 10 -21.08 -23.18 -15.98
C ASP A 10 -20.58 -24.62 -16.11
N GLU A 11 -21.08 -25.36 -17.10
CA GLU A 11 -20.68 -26.75 -17.34
C GLU A 11 -19.20 -26.87 -17.68
N SER A 12 -18.62 -25.94 -18.45
CA SER A 12 -17.21 -26.02 -18.86
C SER A 12 -16.23 -25.85 -17.70
N SER A 13 -16.67 -25.22 -16.64
CA SER A 13 -15.89 -24.99 -15.42
C SER A 13 -15.95 -26.18 -14.45
N LEU A 14 -16.98 -27.02 -14.56
CA LEU A 14 -17.26 -28.12 -13.63
C LEU A 14 -16.91 -29.50 -14.21
N ALA A 15 -17.04 -29.65 -15.53
CA ALA A 15 -16.76 -30.90 -16.21
C ALA A 15 -15.26 -31.27 -16.17
N PRO A 16 -14.92 -32.57 -16.17
CA PRO A 16 -15.84 -33.72 -16.18
C PRO A 16 -16.34 -34.12 -14.78
N HIS A 17 -15.83 -33.51 -13.71
CA HIS A 17 -15.99 -34.05 -12.36
C HIS A 17 -17.35 -33.74 -11.72
N LEU A 18 -17.82 -32.48 -11.81
CA LEU A 18 -19.10 -32.05 -11.25
C LEU A 18 -20.17 -31.93 -12.35
N ASP A 19 -21.28 -32.63 -12.17
CA ASP A 19 -22.42 -32.57 -13.09
C ASP A 19 -23.29 -31.34 -12.78
N ALA A 20 -23.41 -30.44 -13.76
CA ALA A 20 -24.20 -29.21 -13.62
C ALA A 20 -25.70 -29.48 -13.49
N GLY A 21 -26.22 -30.55 -14.11
CA GLY A 21 -27.61 -30.97 -14.03
C GLY A 21 -27.97 -31.53 -12.66
N GLU A 22 -27.10 -32.35 -12.06
CA GLU A 22 -27.24 -32.81 -10.66
C GLU A 22 -27.24 -31.63 -9.69
N LEU A 23 -26.35 -30.65 -9.91
CA LEU A 23 -26.29 -29.45 -9.07
C LEU A 23 -27.54 -28.58 -9.24
N ALA A 24 -28.04 -28.41 -10.47
CA ALA A 24 -29.30 -27.70 -10.74
C ALA A 24 -30.51 -28.40 -10.07
N ALA A 25 -30.55 -29.74 -10.11
CA ALA A 25 -31.59 -30.53 -9.45
C ALA A 25 -31.55 -30.35 -7.92
N PHE A 26 -30.36 -30.33 -7.32
CA PHE A 26 -30.18 -30.03 -5.91
C PHE A 26 -30.70 -28.64 -5.54
N VAL A 27 -30.35 -27.61 -6.33
CA VAL A 27 -30.83 -26.23 -6.10
C VAL A 27 -32.35 -26.19 -6.18
N LYS A 28 -32.94 -26.86 -7.17
CA LYS A 28 -34.40 -26.93 -7.32
C LYS A 28 -35.07 -27.59 -6.12
N GLU A 29 -34.51 -28.70 -5.64
CA GLU A 29 -35.08 -29.46 -4.52
C GLU A 29 -34.96 -28.72 -3.19
N LYS A 30 -33.78 -28.14 -2.89
CA LYS A 30 -33.49 -27.57 -1.56
C LYS A 30 -33.73 -26.06 -1.48
N LEU A 31 -33.60 -25.34 -2.59
CA LEU A 31 -33.57 -23.87 -2.63
C LEU A 31 -34.58 -23.28 -3.63
N GLY A 32 -35.42 -24.10 -4.26
CA GLY A 32 -36.34 -23.66 -5.33
C GLY A 32 -37.38 -22.62 -4.90
N GLY A 33 -37.67 -22.50 -3.60
CA GLY A 33 -38.54 -21.44 -3.07
C GLY A 33 -37.94 -20.03 -3.23
N THR A 34 -36.62 -19.91 -3.13
CA THR A 34 -35.88 -18.64 -3.30
C THR A 34 -35.25 -18.53 -4.70
N CYS A 35 -35.08 -19.65 -5.39
CA CYS A 35 -34.42 -19.74 -6.69
C CYS A 35 -35.42 -20.14 -7.80
N PRO A 36 -36.25 -19.21 -8.32
CA PRO A 36 -37.27 -19.53 -9.31
C PRO A 36 -36.70 -19.86 -10.69
N VAL A 37 -35.47 -19.39 -10.99
CA VAL A 37 -34.79 -19.63 -12.26
C VAL A 37 -33.50 -20.39 -11.99
N ILE A 38 -33.34 -21.53 -12.65
CA ILE A 38 -32.15 -22.39 -12.53
C ILE A 38 -31.80 -22.87 -13.94
N LYS A 39 -30.62 -22.49 -14.43
CA LYS A 39 -30.18 -22.83 -15.79
C LYS A 39 -28.73 -23.33 -15.80
N THR A 40 -28.42 -24.23 -16.72
CA THR A 40 -27.05 -24.66 -17.02
C THR A 40 -26.65 -24.14 -18.40
N HIS A 41 -25.39 -23.75 -18.53
CA HIS A 41 -24.83 -23.31 -19.80
C HIS A 41 -23.50 -24.01 -20.04
N LYS A 42 -23.27 -24.43 -21.30
CA LYS A 42 -21.99 -25.00 -21.71
C LYS A 42 -20.81 -24.08 -21.35
N ARG A 43 -20.98 -22.78 -21.53
CA ARG A 43 -20.04 -21.73 -21.11
C ARG A 43 -20.82 -20.50 -20.70
N LEU A 44 -20.70 -20.13 -19.43
CA LEU A 44 -21.47 -19.03 -18.84
C LEU A 44 -21.04 -17.64 -19.33
N SER A 45 -19.76 -17.46 -19.67
CA SER A 45 -19.24 -16.21 -20.25
C SER A 45 -19.52 -16.06 -21.76
N SER A 46 -20.27 -16.98 -22.37
CA SER A 46 -20.63 -16.86 -23.79
C SER A 46 -21.69 -15.76 -24.01
N PRO A 47 -21.67 -15.04 -25.15
CA PRO A 47 -22.67 -14.01 -25.43
C PRO A 47 -24.12 -14.50 -25.35
N ALA A 48 -24.37 -15.77 -25.74
CA ALA A 48 -25.69 -16.38 -25.67
C ALA A 48 -26.17 -16.59 -24.23
N ALA A 49 -25.29 -17.08 -23.34
CA ALA A 49 -25.63 -17.26 -21.92
C ALA A 49 -25.85 -15.91 -21.22
N VAL A 50 -25.01 -14.91 -21.51
CA VAL A 50 -25.18 -13.55 -20.97
C VAL A 50 -26.50 -12.92 -21.44
N ALA A 51 -26.89 -13.13 -22.69
CA ALA A 51 -28.17 -12.66 -23.22
C ALA A 51 -29.37 -13.34 -22.54
N ASP A 52 -29.26 -14.64 -22.24
CA ASP A 52 -30.31 -15.39 -21.55
C ASP A 52 -30.48 -14.91 -20.09
N ILE A 53 -29.38 -14.68 -19.37
CA ILE A 53 -29.42 -14.08 -18.01
C ILE A 53 -30.09 -12.69 -18.06
N LYS A 54 -29.74 -11.86 -19.05
CA LYS A 54 -30.36 -10.54 -19.23
C LYS A 54 -31.85 -10.65 -19.51
N ALA A 55 -32.28 -11.62 -20.32
CA ALA A 55 -33.70 -11.83 -20.59
C ALA A 55 -34.48 -12.19 -19.31
N ASP A 56 -33.91 -13.00 -18.41
CA ASP A 56 -34.55 -13.33 -17.13
C ASP A 56 -34.63 -12.11 -16.18
N ILE A 57 -33.60 -11.26 -16.18
CA ILE A 57 -33.59 -9.99 -15.44
C ILE A 57 -34.65 -9.04 -15.99
N ASP A 58 -34.68 -8.83 -17.31
CA ASP A 58 -35.61 -7.91 -17.99
C ASP A 58 -37.07 -8.36 -17.84
N ALA A 59 -37.31 -9.68 -17.78
CA ALA A 59 -38.60 -10.27 -17.49
C ALA A 59 -39.02 -10.16 -16.01
N ALA A 60 -38.18 -9.56 -15.14
CA ALA A 60 -38.35 -9.50 -13.68
C ALA A 60 -38.58 -10.89 -13.04
N SER A 61 -38.06 -11.94 -13.68
CA SER A 61 -38.09 -13.31 -13.16
C SER A 61 -37.10 -13.48 -12.01
N VAL A 62 -36.05 -12.66 -12.00
CA VAL A 62 -35.00 -12.63 -10.98
C VAL A 62 -34.70 -11.18 -10.57
N ASP A 63 -34.33 -10.98 -9.31
CA ASP A 63 -33.84 -9.71 -8.76
C ASP A 63 -32.36 -9.77 -8.32
N ALA A 64 -31.79 -10.98 -8.34
CA ALA A 64 -30.37 -11.23 -8.12
C ALA A 64 -29.90 -12.44 -8.95
N VAL A 65 -28.59 -12.49 -9.20
CA VAL A 65 -27.93 -13.49 -10.03
C VAL A 65 -26.82 -14.16 -9.24
N LEU A 66 -26.87 -15.48 -9.16
CA LEU A 66 -25.80 -16.33 -8.65
C LEU A 66 -25.16 -17.10 -9.79
N LEU A 67 -23.87 -16.88 -10.01
CA LEU A 67 -23.10 -17.58 -11.04
C LEU A 67 -22.21 -18.64 -10.41
N CYS A 68 -22.35 -19.88 -10.82
CA CYS A 68 -21.61 -21.02 -10.29
C CYS A 68 -20.59 -21.52 -11.32
N GLY A 69 -19.29 -21.32 -11.07
CA GLY A 69 -18.25 -21.67 -12.03
C GLY A 69 -16.88 -21.17 -11.62
N THR A 70 -16.29 -20.29 -12.43
CA THR A 70 -14.95 -19.71 -12.20
C THR A 70 -14.91 -18.74 -11.02
N SER A 71 -13.69 -18.46 -10.54
CA SER A 71 -13.42 -17.39 -9.58
C SER A 71 -14.13 -16.07 -9.95
N PRO A 72 -14.61 -15.30 -8.94
CA PRO A 72 -15.17 -13.96 -9.13
C PRO A 72 -14.23 -12.99 -9.85
N ARG A 73 -12.92 -13.28 -9.87
CA ARG A 73 -11.87 -12.46 -10.49
C ARG A 73 -11.71 -12.68 -12.00
N VAL A 74 -12.37 -13.68 -12.58
CA VAL A 74 -12.26 -14.05 -14.00
C VAL A 74 -13.47 -13.52 -14.77
N ASP A 75 -13.28 -12.87 -15.92
CA ASP A 75 -14.37 -12.34 -16.75
C ASP A 75 -15.32 -11.38 -16.00
N TRP A 76 -14.81 -10.60 -15.03
CA TRP A 76 -15.65 -9.76 -14.16
C TRP A 76 -16.50 -8.74 -14.94
N GLU A 77 -15.99 -8.19 -16.04
CA GLU A 77 -16.70 -7.24 -16.92
C GLU A 77 -17.87 -7.88 -17.67
N VAL A 78 -17.82 -9.19 -17.93
CA VAL A 78 -18.86 -9.92 -18.67
C VAL A 78 -20.15 -10.05 -17.85
N PHE A 79 -20.01 -10.10 -16.53
CA PHE A 79 -21.10 -10.33 -15.58
C PHE A 79 -21.56 -9.06 -14.87
N ASP A 80 -21.24 -7.89 -15.44
CA ASP A 80 -21.83 -6.63 -15.02
C ASP A 80 -23.22 -6.45 -15.67
N PHE A 81 -24.27 -6.63 -14.86
CA PHE A 81 -25.67 -6.44 -15.25
C PHE A 81 -26.24 -5.10 -14.77
N GLY A 82 -25.36 -4.18 -14.38
CA GLY A 82 -25.73 -2.85 -13.93
C GLY A 82 -26.02 -2.74 -12.43
N ASP A 83 -26.16 -1.49 -12.00
CA ASP A 83 -26.08 -1.05 -10.61
C ASP A 83 -27.20 -1.54 -9.67
N LYS A 84 -28.28 -2.08 -10.22
CA LYS A 84 -29.48 -2.49 -9.45
C LYS A 84 -29.59 -4.01 -9.27
N VAL A 85 -28.81 -4.79 -10.01
CA VAL A 85 -28.84 -6.24 -9.96
C VAL A 85 -27.75 -6.71 -9.00
N LEU A 86 -28.12 -7.47 -7.98
CA LEU A 86 -27.14 -8.12 -7.12
C LEU A 86 -26.54 -9.31 -7.85
N VAL A 87 -25.23 -9.32 -8.01
CA VAL A 87 -24.50 -10.43 -8.63
C VAL A 87 -23.52 -10.99 -7.62
N ASP A 88 -23.58 -12.30 -7.39
CA ASP A 88 -22.55 -13.02 -6.65
C ASP A 88 -22.06 -14.24 -7.42
N ARG A 89 -20.84 -14.68 -7.10
CA ARG A 89 -20.14 -15.73 -7.84
C ARG A 89 -19.58 -16.78 -6.89
N VAL A 90 -19.96 -18.03 -7.16
CA VAL A 90 -19.52 -19.21 -6.43
C VAL A 90 -18.33 -19.82 -7.16
N ASN A 91 -17.17 -19.81 -6.48
CA ASN A 91 -15.91 -20.28 -7.02
C ASN A 91 -15.79 -21.83 -6.96
N LEU A 92 -16.56 -22.51 -7.80
CA LEU A 92 -16.61 -23.97 -7.83
C LEU A 92 -15.46 -24.59 -8.63
N ARG A 93 -14.93 -23.89 -9.63
CA ARG A 93 -13.82 -24.39 -10.43
C ARG A 93 -12.53 -24.39 -9.63
N GLU A 94 -12.09 -23.24 -9.12
CA GLU A 94 -10.81 -23.14 -8.42
C GLU A 94 -10.88 -23.83 -7.05
N PHE A 95 -11.90 -23.53 -6.22
CA PHE A 95 -11.96 -24.07 -4.84
C PHE A 95 -12.65 -25.43 -4.72
N GLY A 96 -13.33 -25.87 -5.77
CA GLY A 96 -13.85 -27.22 -5.90
C GLY A 96 -12.95 -28.04 -6.82
N VAL A 97 -13.27 -28.05 -8.11
CA VAL A 97 -12.71 -29.01 -9.08
C VAL A 97 -11.18 -29.02 -9.14
N LEU A 98 -10.54 -27.87 -9.24
CA LEU A 98 -9.09 -27.78 -9.45
C LEU A 98 -8.29 -28.04 -8.17
N ALA A 99 -8.75 -27.52 -7.03
CA ALA A 99 -8.04 -27.67 -5.76
C ALA A 99 -8.33 -28.96 -5.00
N TYR A 100 -9.38 -29.69 -5.37
CA TYR A 100 -9.79 -30.89 -4.66
C TYR A 100 -8.75 -32.01 -4.79
N LYS A 101 -8.44 -32.63 -3.64
CA LYS A 101 -7.82 -33.95 -3.55
C LYS A 101 -8.66 -34.85 -2.65
N ASN A 102 -8.60 -36.16 -2.88
CA ASN A 102 -9.24 -37.13 -2.00
C ASN A 102 -8.59 -37.11 -0.60
N PRO A 103 -9.30 -37.55 0.45
CA PRO A 103 -8.75 -37.63 1.80
C PRO A 103 -7.47 -38.47 1.93
N ASP A 104 -7.26 -39.45 1.03
CA ASP A 104 -6.05 -40.26 0.94
C ASP A 104 -4.90 -39.58 0.18
N GLY A 105 -5.10 -38.35 -0.29
CA GLY A 105 -4.14 -37.57 -1.07
C GLY A 105 -4.15 -37.83 -2.58
N SER A 106 -4.97 -38.77 -3.07
CA SER A 106 -5.08 -39.04 -4.51
C SER A 106 -5.82 -37.92 -5.27
N SER A 107 -5.44 -37.70 -6.53
CA SER A 107 -6.13 -36.78 -7.44
C SER A 107 -7.40 -37.42 -8.02
N LEU A 108 -8.31 -36.59 -8.53
CA LEU A 108 -9.50 -37.08 -9.26
C LEU A 108 -9.08 -37.76 -10.57
N GLY A 109 -9.59 -38.97 -10.83
CA GLY A 109 -9.43 -39.62 -12.11
C GLY A 109 -10.17 -38.85 -13.22
N LYS A 110 -9.58 -38.82 -14.43
CA LYS A 110 -10.04 -38.01 -15.57
C LYS A 110 -11.52 -38.19 -15.93
N ASP A 111 -12.09 -39.38 -15.71
CA ASP A 111 -13.46 -39.74 -16.04
C ASP A 111 -14.22 -40.33 -14.83
N GLU A 112 -13.71 -40.11 -13.61
CA GLU A 112 -14.33 -40.59 -12.39
C GLU A 112 -15.47 -39.66 -11.94
N PRO A 113 -16.60 -40.22 -11.46
CA PRO A 113 -17.68 -39.40 -10.91
C PRO A 113 -17.18 -38.64 -9.67
N ALA A 114 -17.65 -37.40 -9.47
CA ALA A 114 -17.32 -36.63 -8.28
C ALA A 114 -17.59 -37.45 -6.99
N PRO A 115 -16.59 -37.57 -6.09
CA PRO A 115 -16.80 -38.15 -4.78
C PRO A 115 -17.87 -37.38 -4.01
N ASP A 116 -18.56 -38.05 -3.08
CA ASP A 116 -19.62 -37.44 -2.27
C ASP A 116 -19.14 -36.19 -1.52
N LEU A 117 -17.87 -36.18 -1.09
CA LEU A 117 -17.27 -35.04 -0.41
C LEU A 117 -17.13 -33.81 -1.33
N LEU A 118 -16.77 -34.01 -2.60
CA LEU A 118 -16.73 -32.94 -3.60
C LEU A 118 -18.14 -32.44 -3.94
N LYS A 119 -19.11 -33.35 -4.08
CA LYS A 119 -20.53 -32.99 -4.30
C LYS A 119 -21.07 -32.16 -3.14
N MET A 120 -20.77 -32.57 -1.91
CA MET A 120 -21.16 -31.85 -0.69
C MET A 120 -20.47 -30.48 -0.59
N LEU A 121 -19.19 -30.38 -0.92
CA LEU A 121 -18.46 -29.11 -1.01
C LEU A 121 -19.12 -28.14 -1.99
N ALA A 122 -19.46 -28.61 -3.20
CA ALA A 122 -20.14 -27.78 -4.19
C ALA A 122 -21.52 -27.30 -3.69
N ARG A 123 -22.30 -28.20 -3.06
CA ARG A 123 -23.61 -27.88 -2.48
C ARG A 123 -23.49 -26.85 -1.35
N ASP A 124 -22.48 -26.94 -0.49
CA ASP A 124 -22.22 -25.97 0.57
C ASP A 124 -21.98 -24.57 -0.01
N TYR A 125 -21.09 -24.46 -1.00
CA TYR A 125 -20.79 -23.18 -1.63
C TYR A 125 -21.99 -22.57 -2.34
N VAL A 126 -22.84 -23.38 -3.00
CA VAL A 126 -24.07 -22.88 -3.63
C VAL A 126 -25.08 -22.41 -2.58
N LYS A 127 -25.31 -23.16 -1.49
CA LYS A 127 -26.15 -22.71 -0.37
C LYS A 127 -25.64 -21.39 0.21
N MET A 128 -24.33 -21.29 0.45
CA MET A 128 -23.70 -20.06 0.92
C MET A 128 -23.93 -18.88 -0.02
N GLY A 129 -23.76 -19.07 -1.34
CA GLY A 129 -23.96 -18.03 -2.34
C GLY A 129 -25.41 -17.54 -2.41
N VAL A 130 -26.39 -18.46 -2.39
CA VAL A 130 -27.81 -18.11 -2.31
C VAL A 130 -28.08 -17.34 -1.02
N MET A 131 -27.64 -17.87 0.13
CA MET A 131 -27.85 -17.21 1.42
C MET A 131 -27.20 -15.84 1.50
N LYS A 132 -25.99 -15.68 0.96
CA LYS A 132 -25.29 -14.40 0.87
C LYS A 132 -26.14 -13.36 0.14
N LEU A 133 -26.71 -13.68 -1.02
CA LEU A 133 -27.58 -12.77 -1.79
C LEU A 133 -28.86 -12.38 -1.03
N THR A 134 -29.46 -13.30 -0.26
CA THR A 134 -30.63 -12.96 0.58
C THR A 134 -30.30 -11.99 1.73
N LYS A 135 -29.01 -11.80 2.05
CA LYS A 135 -28.53 -10.91 3.12
C LYS A 135 -27.86 -9.65 2.59
N MET A 136 -27.87 -9.44 1.27
CA MET A 136 -27.35 -8.27 0.60
C MET A 136 -28.47 -7.32 0.15
N LYS A 137 -28.10 -6.07 -0.04
CA LYS A 137 -28.88 -5.03 -0.72
C LYS A 137 -27.98 -4.40 -1.77
N ALA A 138 -28.57 -4.01 -2.90
CA ALA A 138 -27.87 -3.22 -3.91
C ALA A 138 -27.41 -1.92 -3.24
N PRO A 139 -26.09 -1.61 -3.21
CA PRO A 139 -25.62 -0.42 -2.52
C PRO A 139 -26.10 0.86 -3.20
N ASP A 140 -26.55 1.82 -2.40
CA ASP A 140 -26.81 3.19 -2.86
C ASP A 140 -25.60 4.07 -2.49
N PRO A 141 -24.83 4.61 -3.46
CA PRO A 141 -23.61 5.34 -3.16
C PRO A 141 -23.90 6.73 -2.56
N GLU A 142 -23.09 7.14 -1.59
CA GLU A 142 -23.11 8.51 -1.09
C GLU A 142 -22.34 9.41 -2.06
N ILE A 143 -23.07 10.19 -2.86
CA ILE A 143 -22.47 11.11 -3.84
C ILE A 143 -22.12 12.43 -3.16
N VAL A 144 -20.88 12.86 -3.36
CA VAL A 144 -20.38 14.15 -2.87
C VAL A 144 -19.98 15.01 -4.06
N GLU A 145 -20.51 16.23 -4.14
CA GLU A 145 -20.03 17.21 -5.11
C GLU A 145 -18.66 17.72 -4.67
N SER A 146 -17.64 17.35 -5.43
CA SER A 146 -16.25 17.64 -5.09
C SER A 146 -15.82 19.02 -5.57
N VAL A 147 -15.10 19.74 -4.71
CA VAL A 147 -14.37 20.95 -5.06
C VAL A 147 -13.34 20.63 -6.15
N LYS A 148 -13.40 21.37 -7.26
CA LYS A 148 -12.54 21.16 -8.44
C LYS A 148 -11.18 21.87 -8.35
N THR A 149 -10.60 21.89 -7.14
CA THR A 149 -9.32 22.55 -6.84
C THR A 149 -8.36 21.54 -6.22
N ILE A 150 -7.14 21.46 -6.74
CA ILE A 150 -6.07 20.62 -6.17
C ILE A 150 -5.10 21.52 -5.40
N LEU A 151 -4.85 21.17 -4.14
CA LEU A 151 -3.80 21.81 -3.33
C LEU A 151 -2.46 21.16 -3.65
N VAL A 152 -1.47 21.95 -4.03
CA VAL A 152 -0.08 21.52 -4.20
C VAL A 152 0.76 22.15 -3.09
N ILE A 153 1.39 21.32 -2.26
CA ILE A 153 2.23 21.76 -1.14
C ILE A 153 3.69 21.62 -1.54
N GLY A 154 4.40 22.74 -1.70
CA GLY A 154 5.80 22.83 -2.09
C GLY A 154 5.98 23.40 -3.50
N GLY A 155 6.61 24.56 -3.61
CA GLY A 155 6.88 25.28 -4.86
C GLY A 155 8.18 24.88 -5.57
N GLY A 156 8.70 23.69 -5.30
CA GLY A 156 9.89 23.14 -5.96
C GLY A 156 9.60 22.55 -7.35
N PHE A 157 10.62 21.98 -8.00
CA PHE A 157 10.50 21.40 -9.36
C PHE A 157 9.32 20.43 -9.50
N THR A 158 9.12 19.52 -8.54
CA THR A 158 7.98 18.59 -8.51
C THR A 158 6.64 19.32 -8.42
N GLY A 159 6.49 20.27 -7.48
CA GLY A 159 5.22 20.97 -7.29
C GLY A 159 4.85 21.91 -8.43
N LEU A 160 5.83 22.55 -9.07
CA LEU A 160 5.59 23.34 -10.28
C LEU A 160 5.04 22.47 -11.42
N ASN A 161 5.63 21.29 -11.65
CA ASN A 161 5.12 20.34 -12.65
C ASN A 161 3.73 19.79 -12.25
N ALA A 162 3.50 19.47 -10.97
CA ALA A 162 2.20 19.03 -10.47
C ALA A 162 1.10 20.09 -10.72
N ALA A 163 1.40 21.36 -10.44
CA ALA A 163 0.46 22.46 -10.65
C ALA A 163 0.09 22.62 -12.14
N LEU A 164 1.07 22.58 -13.04
CA LEU A 164 0.84 22.65 -14.48
C LEU A 164 0.06 21.43 -14.99
N SER A 165 0.37 20.24 -14.49
CA SER A 165 -0.32 18.99 -14.83
C SER A 165 -1.79 19.01 -14.41
N ALA A 166 -2.08 19.49 -13.21
CA ALA A 166 -3.44 19.62 -12.69
C ALA A 166 -4.29 20.59 -13.52
N VAL A 167 -3.73 21.74 -13.92
CA VAL A 167 -4.40 22.68 -14.82
C VAL A 167 -4.67 22.07 -16.19
N LYS A 168 -3.72 21.29 -16.71
CA LYS A 168 -3.87 20.55 -17.97
C LYS A 168 -4.96 19.49 -17.89
N GLY A 169 -5.14 18.88 -16.72
CA GLY A 169 -6.26 18.00 -16.37
C GLY A 169 -7.59 18.73 -16.15
N GLY A 170 -7.61 20.07 -16.22
CA GLY A 170 -8.82 20.89 -16.14
C GLY A 170 -9.25 21.29 -14.73
N TYR A 171 -8.34 21.22 -13.75
CA TYR A 171 -8.56 21.60 -12.35
C TYR A 171 -7.92 22.95 -12.03
N ASP A 172 -8.47 23.66 -11.06
CA ASP A 172 -7.82 24.85 -10.50
C ASP A 172 -6.81 24.41 -9.43
N VAL A 173 -5.80 25.25 -9.16
CA VAL A 173 -4.70 24.89 -8.26
C VAL A 173 -4.46 25.98 -7.24
N ILE A 174 -4.23 25.57 -6.00
CA ILE A 174 -3.60 26.41 -4.98
C ILE A 174 -2.21 25.82 -4.74
N LEU A 175 -1.16 26.58 -5.06
CA LEU A 175 0.23 26.19 -4.85
C LEU A 175 0.77 26.95 -3.63
N VAL A 176 1.16 26.22 -2.60
CA VAL A 176 1.70 26.79 -1.35
C VAL A 176 3.18 26.53 -1.25
N GLU A 177 3.96 27.56 -0.95
CA GLU A 177 5.41 27.50 -0.76
C GLU A 177 5.79 28.22 0.53
N LYS A 178 6.50 27.49 1.41
CA LYS A 178 6.87 27.98 2.74
C LYS A 178 7.87 29.13 2.69
N THR A 179 8.74 29.16 1.69
CA THR A 179 9.72 30.23 1.49
C THR A 179 9.15 31.37 0.64
N GLY A 180 9.83 32.52 0.62
CA GLY A 180 9.42 33.65 -0.20
C GLY A 180 9.61 33.48 -1.72
N ALA A 181 10.08 32.32 -2.19
CA ALA A 181 10.40 32.11 -3.60
C ALA A 181 10.10 30.68 -4.07
N LEU A 182 9.65 30.55 -5.32
CA LEU A 182 9.49 29.27 -5.99
C LEU A 182 10.82 28.72 -6.50
N GLY A 183 10.83 27.43 -6.84
CA GLY A 183 11.91 26.72 -7.52
C GLY A 183 12.65 25.71 -6.64
N GLY A 184 12.53 25.83 -5.31
CA GLY A 184 13.09 24.89 -4.34
C GLY A 184 14.59 24.63 -4.57
N LYS A 185 15.04 23.39 -4.33
CA LYS A 185 16.45 23.00 -4.54
C LYS A 185 16.90 23.09 -5.99
N ALA A 186 16.00 22.95 -6.97
CA ALA A 186 16.34 23.09 -8.38
C ALA A 186 16.85 24.51 -8.70
N ALA A 187 16.27 25.52 -8.05
CA ALA A 187 16.72 26.91 -8.18
C ALA A 187 18.08 27.20 -7.54
N THR A 188 18.70 26.25 -6.81
CA THR A 188 20.06 26.42 -6.28
C THR A 188 21.11 25.60 -7.02
N GLN A 189 20.71 24.81 -8.03
CA GLN A 189 21.60 23.96 -8.81
C GLN A 189 22.05 24.64 -10.12
N TYR A 190 23.18 24.20 -10.66
CA TYR A 190 23.72 24.71 -11.92
C TYR A 190 23.10 23.98 -13.13
N LYS A 191 23.23 22.66 -13.17
CA LYS A 191 22.64 21.77 -14.18
C LYS A 191 22.00 20.55 -13.51
N THR A 192 21.13 19.88 -14.24
CA THR A 192 20.57 18.56 -13.89
C THR A 192 21.18 17.47 -14.75
N PHE A 193 20.98 16.21 -14.36
CA PHE A 193 21.28 15.06 -15.20
C PHE A 193 20.46 15.10 -16.49
N PRO A 194 20.83 14.34 -17.54
CA PRO A 194 20.10 14.38 -18.79
C PRO A 194 18.62 13.99 -18.60
N MET A 195 17.71 14.86 -19.05
CA MET A 195 16.26 14.60 -19.03
C MET A 195 15.70 14.21 -20.41
N ALA A 196 16.55 14.19 -21.44
CA ALA A 196 16.16 13.90 -22.81
C ALA A 196 17.31 13.25 -23.59
N TYR A 197 16.98 12.59 -24.71
CA TYR A 197 17.94 12.02 -25.65
C TYR A 197 18.95 13.08 -26.13
N PRO A 198 20.25 12.78 -26.25
CA PRO A 198 20.89 11.45 -26.23
C PRO A 198 21.27 10.89 -24.85
N TYR A 199 20.98 11.60 -23.76
CA TYR A 199 21.35 11.24 -22.39
C TYR A 199 22.86 11.16 -22.12
N ALA A 200 23.66 11.97 -22.81
CA ALA A 200 25.13 11.94 -22.73
C ALA A 200 25.74 13.14 -21.98
N GLU A 201 24.95 14.18 -21.67
CA GLU A 201 25.44 15.44 -21.13
C GLU A 201 24.48 16.07 -20.12
N ALA A 202 25.02 16.86 -19.20
CA ALA A 202 24.21 17.57 -18.19
C ALA A 202 23.35 18.64 -18.87
N HIS A 203 22.09 18.76 -18.45
CA HIS A 203 21.13 19.67 -19.07
C HIS A 203 20.86 20.90 -18.19
N ALA A 204 20.48 22.00 -18.84
CA ALA A 204 19.87 23.12 -18.13
C ALA A 204 18.55 22.66 -17.47
N ILE A 205 18.29 23.19 -16.28
CA ILE A 205 17.13 22.78 -15.46
C ILE A 205 15.83 23.35 -16.03
N GLY A 206 15.88 24.60 -16.54
CA GLY A 206 14.69 25.31 -17.03
C GLY A 206 13.74 25.78 -15.93
N ILE A 207 14.25 25.98 -14.70
CA ILE A 207 13.42 26.30 -13.54
C ILE A 207 12.76 27.68 -13.65
N GLU A 208 13.45 28.66 -14.21
CA GLU A 208 12.94 30.01 -14.42
C GLU A 208 11.74 30.02 -15.37
N LYS A 209 11.79 29.18 -16.41
CA LYS A 209 10.68 29.00 -17.35
C LYS A 209 9.46 28.37 -16.65
N LEU A 210 9.67 27.33 -15.85
CA LEU A 210 8.59 26.69 -15.09
C LEU A 210 7.93 27.66 -14.10
N ILE A 211 8.73 28.47 -13.40
CA ILE A 211 8.23 29.51 -12.49
C ILE A 211 7.38 30.53 -13.25
N ALA A 212 7.85 31.00 -14.41
CA ALA A 212 7.10 31.94 -15.24
C ALA A 212 5.77 31.36 -15.75
N GLU A 213 5.77 30.09 -16.18
CA GLU A 213 4.55 29.41 -16.63
C GLU A 213 3.53 29.24 -15.50
N VAL A 214 3.97 28.89 -14.29
CA VAL A 214 3.09 28.73 -13.12
C VAL A 214 2.53 30.08 -12.67
N THR A 215 3.38 31.10 -12.50
CA THR A 215 2.97 32.43 -12.04
C THR A 215 2.11 33.19 -13.06
N GLY A 216 2.28 32.90 -14.35
CA GLY A 216 1.47 33.50 -15.42
C GLY A 216 0.14 32.80 -15.67
N ASN A 217 -0.18 31.70 -14.97
CA ASN A 217 -1.38 30.91 -15.21
C ASN A 217 -2.54 31.35 -14.31
N ALA A 218 -3.62 31.85 -14.91
CA ALA A 218 -4.79 32.35 -14.19
C ALA A 218 -5.53 31.28 -13.34
N LYS A 219 -5.28 29.98 -13.57
CA LYS A 219 -5.86 28.89 -12.79
C LYS A 219 -5.01 28.46 -11.59
N ILE A 220 -3.83 29.05 -11.41
CA ILE A 220 -2.92 28.71 -10.33
C ILE A 220 -2.83 29.90 -9.37
N LYS A 221 -3.41 29.76 -8.19
CA LYS A 221 -3.22 30.68 -7.07
C LYS A 221 -1.93 30.31 -6.34
N VAL A 222 -0.92 31.18 -6.40
CA VAL A 222 0.38 30.96 -5.75
C VAL A 222 0.46 31.70 -4.42
N LEU A 223 0.82 30.98 -3.35
CA LEU A 223 0.99 31.50 -2.00
C LEU A 223 2.42 31.21 -1.49
N THR A 224 3.29 32.22 -1.53
CA THR A 224 4.67 32.14 -1.01
C THR A 224 4.76 32.66 0.43
N GLY A 225 5.80 32.28 1.17
CA GLY A 225 5.96 32.61 2.57
C GLY A 225 4.81 32.07 3.44
N THR A 226 4.17 31.01 2.97
CA THR A 226 2.88 30.53 3.47
C THR A 226 3.00 29.04 3.80
N THR A 227 2.46 28.62 4.94
CA THR A 227 2.41 27.22 5.35
C THR A 227 0.98 26.76 5.60
N LEU A 228 0.72 25.46 5.39
CA LEU A 228 -0.53 24.82 5.77
C LEU A 228 -0.48 24.56 7.28
N THR A 229 -1.34 25.21 8.05
CA THR A 229 -1.43 25.03 9.51
C THR A 229 -2.45 23.97 9.90
N GLU A 230 -3.47 23.76 9.06
CA GLU A 230 -4.52 22.79 9.35
C GLU A 230 -5.18 22.29 8.06
N LEU A 231 -5.47 20.99 8.01
CA LEU A 231 -6.28 20.38 6.94
C LEU A 231 -7.44 19.60 7.55
N GLN A 232 -8.66 20.08 7.29
CA GLN A 232 -9.91 19.50 7.76
C GLN A 232 -10.73 18.89 6.63
N GLY A 233 -11.69 18.04 6.98
CA GLY A 233 -12.63 17.49 6.02
C GLY A 233 -12.13 16.21 5.36
N ALA A 234 -12.56 15.96 4.13
CA ALA A 234 -12.43 14.66 3.48
C ALA A 234 -12.22 14.83 1.98
N PRO A 235 -11.81 13.78 1.23
CA PRO A 235 -11.66 13.87 -0.22
C PRO A 235 -12.91 14.43 -0.89
N GLY A 236 -12.70 15.36 -1.80
CA GLY A 236 -13.74 16.17 -2.44
C GLY A 236 -14.07 17.47 -1.70
N ASN A 237 -13.97 17.49 -0.36
CA ASN A 237 -14.40 18.60 0.50
C ASN A 237 -13.40 18.83 1.65
N TYR A 238 -12.13 19.04 1.31
CA TYR A 238 -11.15 19.50 2.28
C TYR A 238 -11.27 21.00 2.48
N VAL A 239 -10.92 21.45 3.68
CA VAL A 239 -10.72 22.86 4.00
C VAL A 239 -9.28 23.01 4.48
N ALA A 240 -8.49 23.77 3.73
CA ALA A 240 -7.09 24.04 4.04
C ALA A 240 -6.96 25.41 4.70
N VAL A 241 -6.32 25.46 5.86
CA VAL A 241 -6.03 26.70 6.60
C VAL A 241 -4.55 27.02 6.45
N PHE A 242 -4.26 28.25 6.05
CA PHE A 242 -2.91 28.72 5.77
C PHE A 242 -2.53 29.87 6.68
N ALA A 243 -1.28 29.86 7.16
CA ALA A 243 -0.65 31.02 7.76
C ALA A 243 0.37 31.61 6.79
N GLY A 244 0.20 32.88 6.43
CA GLY A 244 1.11 33.59 5.52
C GLY A 244 1.29 35.06 5.90
N PRO A 245 1.98 35.86 5.05
CA PRO A 245 2.32 37.25 5.36
C PRO A 245 1.09 38.16 5.56
N GLY A 246 -0.05 37.79 4.99
CA GLY A 246 -1.32 38.51 5.11
C GLY A 246 -2.20 38.07 6.29
N GLY A 247 -1.71 37.17 7.15
CA GLY A 247 -2.49 36.54 8.21
C GLY A 247 -3.02 35.16 7.83
N GLU A 248 -3.99 34.68 8.60
CA GLU A 248 -4.62 33.37 8.38
C GLU A 248 -5.69 33.45 7.28
N THR A 249 -5.72 32.45 6.40
CA THR A 249 -6.73 32.31 5.35
C THR A 249 -7.19 30.87 5.24
N SER A 250 -8.42 30.64 4.75
CA SER A 250 -8.98 29.30 4.56
C SER A 250 -9.52 29.14 3.15
N GLU A 251 -9.24 28.00 2.53
CA GLU A 251 -9.65 27.70 1.15
C GLU A 251 -10.22 26.29 1.02
N PRO A 252 -11.32 26.11 0.28
CA PRO A 252 -11.84 24.79 -0.04
C PRO A 252 -10.97 24.11 -1.12
N VAL A 253 -10.63 22.85 -0.92
CA VAL A 253 -9.84 22.04 -1.87
C VAL A 253 -10.42 20.62 -1.97
N GLY A 254 -10.27 19.99 -3.13
CA GLY A 254 -10.79 18.64 -3.35
C GLY A 254 -9.80 17.56 -2.90
N ALA A 255 -8.54 17.72 -3.27
CA ALA A 255 -7.47 16.75 -3.04
C ALA A 255 -6.13 17.47 -2.88
N VAL A 256 -5.12 16.75 -2.37
CA VAL A 256 -3.81 17.31 -2.05
C VAL A 256 -2.70 16.52 -2.74
N VAL A 257 -1.75 17.24 -3.34
CA VAL A 257 -0.46 16.72 -3.80
C VAL A 257 0.65 17.32 -2.92
N LEU A 258 1.31 16.47 -2.13
CA LEU A 258 2.45 16.86 -1.31
C LEU A 258 3.74 16.71 -2.10
N ALA A 259 4.34 17.85 -2.43
CA ALA A 259 5.61 17.99 -3.14
C ALA A 259 6.62 18.84 -2.33
N ALA A 260 6.61 18.69 -1.00
CA ALA A 260 7.39 19.53 -0.07
C ALA A 260 8.92 19.33 -0.16
N GLY A 261 9.37 18.36 -0.96
CA GLY A 261 10.78 18.16 -1.27
C GLY A 261 11.58 17.57 -0.11
N TRP A 262 12.82 18.03 0.02
CA TRP A 262 13.84 17.41 0.85
C TRP A 262 14.91 18.42 1.33
N THR A 263 15.66 18.03 2.36
CA THR A 263 16.84 18.74 2.85
C THR A 263 18.07 17.83 2.82
N PRO A 264 19.29 18.35 2.58
CA PRO A 264 20.50 17.54 2.71
C PRO A 264 20.59 16.93 4.10
N GLN A 265 21.06 15.70 4.17
CA GLN A 265 21.35 14.99 5.41
C GLN A 265 22.33 15.77 6.29
N ASP A 266 22.19 15.60 7.60
CA ASP A 266 23.07 16.23 8.58
C ASP A 266 24.54 15.88 8.25
N THR A 267 25.37 16.91 8.25
CA THR A 267 26.79 16.80 7.97
C THR A 267 27.60 16.19 9.12
N GLU A 268 27.00 15.95 10.29
CA GLU A 268 27.66 15.27 11.40
C GLU A 268 28.22 13.91 11.01
N TYR A 269 27.53 13.17 10.14
CA TYR A 269 27.98 11.89 9.62
C TYR A 269 29.24 12.01 8.77
N LEU A 270 29.55 13.21 8.23
CA LEU A 270 30.70 13.44 7.36
C LEU A 270 31.98 13.82 8.12
N LYS A 271 31.90 14.07 9.44
CA LYS A 271 33.05 14.46 10.27
C LYS A 271 34.24 13.47 10.20
N PRO A 272 34.04 12.13 10.16
CA PRO A 272 35.16 11.18 10.02
C PRO A 272 35.96 11.34 8.71
N PHE A 273 35.38 11.95 7.68
CA PHE A 273 36.04 12.25 6.41
C PHE A 273 36.62 13.67 6.37
N GLY A 274 36.74 14.32 7.52
CA GLY A 274 37.39 15.62 7.66
C GLY A 274 36.49 16.82 7.34
N TYR A 275 35.19 16.63 7.13
CA TYR A 275 34.25 17.74 6.98
C TYR A 275 34.20 18.58 8.27
N GLY A 276 34.29 19.90 8.12
CA GLY A 276 34.40 20.86 9.22
C GLY A 276 35.82 20.99 9.82
N THR A 277 36.69 20.00 9.63
CA THR A 277 38.10 20.04 10.05
C THR A 277 38.98 20.64 8.95
N TYR A 278 38.85 20.15 7.72
CA TYR A 278 39.65 20.58 6.58
C TYR A 278 38.84 21.52 5.69
N LYS A 279 39.38 22.72 5.42
CA LYS A 279 38.69 23.75 4.62
C LYS A 279 38.39 23.30 3.18
N ASN A 280 39.20 22.40 2.62
CA ASN A 280 39.05 21.89 1.26
C ASN A 280 38.25 20.58 1.19
N VAL A 281 37.55 20.21 2.26
CA VAL A 281 36.53 19.15 2.23
C VAL A 281 35.16 19.83 2.22
N VAL A 282 34.40 19.61 1.15
CA VAL A 282 33.09 20.23 0.94
C VAL A 282 32.05 19.18 0.64
N THR A 283 30.77 19.52 0.84
CA THR A 283 29.65 18.69 0.40
C THR A 283 29.36 18.88 -1.08
N SER A 284 28.65 17.91 -1.66
CA SER A 284 28.14 18.01 -3.03
C SER A 284 27.24 19.22 -3.24
N ALA A 285 26.48 19.64 -2.22
CA ALA A 285 25.62 20.83 -2.28
C ALA A 285 26.43 22.13 -2.32
N GLU A 286 27.51 22.23 -1.54
CA GLU A 286 28.42 23.38 -1.57
C GLU A 286 29.17 23.45 -2.90
N PHE A 287 29.65 22.31 -3.41
CA PHE A 287 30.30 22.24 -4.73
C PHE A 287 29.35 22.70 -5.85
N GLU A 288 28.09 22.29 -5.81
CA GLU A 288 27.08 22.74 -6.76
C GLU A 288 26.87 24.27 -6.71
N ALA A 289 26.84 24.85 -5.51
CA ALA A 289 26.72 26.29 -5.33
C ALA A 289 27.94 27.05 -5.89
N MET A 290 29.15 26.50 -5.75
CA MET A 290 30.36 27.07 -6.36
C MET A 290 30.24 27.10 -7.89
N ALA A 291 29.84 25.98 -8.50
CA ALA A 291 29.64 25.88 -9.94
C ALA A 291 28.58 26.88 -10.43
N LYS A 292 27.45 27.00 -9.71
CA LYS A 292 26.38 27.95 -10.05
C LYS A 292 26.84 29.41 -9.97
N ASN A 293 27.67 29.75 -9.00
CA ASN A 293 28.13 31.13 -8.75
C ASN A 293 29.36 31.54 -9.57
N GLY A 294 29.67 30.82 -10.65
CA GLY A 294 30.64 31.24 -11.65
C GLY A 294 32.08 30.81 -11.41
N GLY A 295 32.32 29.75 -10.61
CA GLY A 295 33.61 29.04 -10.64
C GLY A 295 33.92 28.18 -9.42
N ILE A 296 34.56 27.02 -9.67
CA ILE A 296 35.02 26.08 -8.65
C ILE A 296 36.36 26.55 -8.08
N LYS A 297 36.41 26.84 -6.78
CA LYS A 297 37.59 27.37 -6.08
C LYS A 297 37.77 26.67 -4.74
N ARG A 298 39.02 26.48 -4.32
CA ARG A 298 39.36 25.97 -3.00
C ARG A 298 38.91 26.96 -1.92
N PRO A 299 38.16 26.52 -0.89
CA PRO A 299 37.79 27.41 0.22
C PRO A 299 38.98 27.89 1.06
N SER A 300 40.11 27.16 1.07
CA SER A 300 41.28 27.53 1.88
C SER A 300 41.99 28.80 1.38
N ASP A 301 42.10 28.99 0.06
CA ASP A 301 42.93 30.03 -0.56
C ASP A 301 42.30 30.72 -1.79
N GLY A 302 41.10 30.32 -2.20
CA GLY A 302 40.37 30.91 -3.32
C GLY A 302 40.93 30.58 -4.71
N LYS A 303 41.93 29.69 -4.81
CA LYS A 303 42.53 29.29 -6.10
C LYS A 303 41.73 28.17 -6.76
N ALA A 304 41.90 28.04 -8.08
CA ALA A 304 41.35 26.92 -8.83
C ALA A 304 42.06 25.60 -8.43
N PRO A 305 41.31 24.52 -8.13
CA PRO A 305 41.92 23.22 -7.86
C PRO A 305 42.42 22.56 -9.15
N ALA A 306 43.62 21.98 -9.12
CA ALA A 306 44.15 21.15 -10.19
C ALA A 306 43.57 19.72 -10.17
N SER A 307 43.11 19.26 -9.01
CA SER A 307 42.46 17.96 -8.85
C SER A 307 41.29 18.03 -7.87
N VAL A 308 40.18 17.39 -8.22
CA VAL A 308 38.99 17.29 -7.37
C VAL A 308 38.63 15.81 -7.22
N LEU A 309 38.45 15.34 -5.98
CA LEU A 309 38.03 13.97 -5.71
C LEU A 309 36.59 13.93 -5.19
N PHE A 310 35.74 13.16 -5.85
CA PHE A 310 34.37 12.87 -5.46
C PHE A 310 34.30 11.51 -4.75
N ALA A 311 33.89 11.53 -3.49
CA ALA A 311 33.59 10.32 -2.73
C ALA A 311 32.15 9.89 -3.05
N VAL A 312 31.96 8.76 -3.73
CA VAL A 312 30.62 8.24 -4.07
C VAL A 312 30.18 7.13 -3.12
N ASP A 313 31.13 6.53 -2.39
CA ASP A 313 30.86 5.58 -1.33
C ASP A 313 31.51 6.02 -0.02
N VAL A 314 30.69 6.09 1.01
CA VAL A 314 31.09 6.31 2.41
C VAL A 314 30.36 5.32 3.32
N ALA A 315 30.06 4.11 2.82
CA ALA A 315 29.34 3.06 3.57
C ALA A 315 30.00 2.75 4.94
N ALA A 316 31.30 3.00 5.10
CA ALA A 316 31.96 2.96 6.41
C ALA A 316 31.29 3.86 7.48
N LEU A 317 30.61 4.95 7.08
CA LEU A 317 29.85 5.86 7.95
C LEU A 317 28.51 5.30 8.44
N VAL A 318 27.99 4.28 7.76
CA VAL A 318 26.69 3.65 8.08
C VAL A 318 26.85 2.26 8.70
N LYS A 319 28.06 1.70 8.72
CA LYS A 319 28.35 0.37 9.32
C LYS A 319 28.01 0.26 10.81
N GLU A 320 28.06 1.35 11.57
CA GLU A 320 27.65 1.32 13.00
C GLU A 320 26.12 1.39 13.21
N ILE A 321 25.35 1.62 12.15
CA ILE A 321 23.87 1.66 12.17
C ILE A 321 23.28 0.29 11.78
N GLU A 322 24.11 -0.62 11.26
CA GLU A 322 23.81 -2.05 11.04
C GLU A 322 24.10 -2.90 12.30
N ALA A 323 23.82 -2.40 13.51
CA ALA A 323 23.61 -3.33 14.62
C ALA A 323 22.46 -4.27 14.21
N PRO A 324 22.57 -5.59 14.41
CA PRO A 324 21.52 -6.51 14.02
C PRO A 324 20.22 -6.01 14.64
N GLU A 325 19.14 -6.07 13.85
CA GLU A 325 17.78 -5.88 14.37
C GLU A 325 17.69 -6.60 15.72
N PRO A 326 17.15 -5.97 16.79
CA PRO A 326 16.83 -6.75 17.96
C PRO A 326 16.01 -7.94 17.47
N GLU A 327 16.47 -9.15 17.79
CA GLU A 327 15.70 -10.37 17.53
C GLU A 327 14.24 -10.05 17.85
N ALA A 328 13.34 -10.27 16.87
CA ALA A 328 11.91 -10.14 17.08
C ALA A 328 11.62 -10.69 18.48
N PRO A 329 10.99 -9.91 19.38
CA PRO A 329 10.84 -10.32 20.77
C PRO A 329 10.33 -11.75 20.77
N ALA A 330 11.10 -12.64 21.39
CA ALA A 330 10.76 -14.04 21.51
C ALA A 330 9.29 -14.13 21.92
N GLU A 331 8.57 -15.02 21.25
CA GLU A 331 7.15 -15.29 21.48
C GLU A 331 6.81 -15.20 22.96
N GLY A 332 5.88 -14.28 23.28
CA GLY A 332 5.24 -14.21 24.59
C GLY A 332 5.86 -13.19 25.55
N GLU A 333 5.42 -11.95 25.44
CA GLU A 333 4.93 -11.17 26.60
C GLU A 333 4.22 -9.92 26.09
N ALA A 334 2.93 -10.08 25.77
CA ALA A 334 2.02 -8.94 25.61
C ALA A 334 1.86 -8.28 26.99
N ALA A 335 2.36 -7.06 27.14
CA ALA A 335 2.06 -6.25 28.30
C ALA A 335 0.53 -6.05 28.39
N ALA A 336 -0.06 -6.48 29.50
CA ALA A 336 -1.48 -6.35 29.77
C ALA A 336 -1.92 -4.87 29.68
N PRO A 337 -3.10 -4.56 29.11
CA PRO A 337 -3.61 -3.20 29.13
C PRO A 337 -3.98 -2.82 30.57
N ALA A 338 -3.26 -1.86 31.13
CA ALA A 338 -3.68 -1.19 32.35
C ALA A 338 -5.03 -0.50 32.12
N ALA A 339 -5.94 -0.63 33.09
CA ALA A 339 -7.24 0.04 33.07
C ALA A 339 -7.06 1.58 32.94
N PRO A 340 -7.93 2.28 32.20
CA PRO A 340 -7.79 3.72 32.01
C PRO A 340 -8.06 4.43 33.34
N ALA A 341 -7.04 5.11 33.87
CA ALA A 341 -7.23 6.17 34.83
C ALA A 341 -7.81 7.38 34.08
N GLU A 342 -8.87 7.98 34.64
CA GLU A 342 -9.45 9.23 34.18
C GLU A 342 -8.45 10.38 34.41
N GLU A 343 -7.61 10.66 33.42
CA GLU A 343 -6.88 11.92 33.29
C GLU A 343 -7.19 12.53 31.93
N GLU A 344 -7.52 13.82 31.92
CA GLU A 344 -7.83 14.61 30.73
C GLU A 344 -6.71 14.46 29.69
N ALA A 345 -7.02 13.77 28.59
CA ALA A 345 -6.07 13.48 27.53
C ALA A 345 -5.76 14.74 26.73
N GLU A 346 -4.67 15.44 27.07
CA GLU A 346 -3.95 16.25 26.09
C GLU A 346 -3.56 15.34 24.91
N ALA A 347 -3.96 15.75 23.70
CA ALA A 347 -3.68 15.03 22.47
C ALA A 347 -2.16 14.95 22.24
N LYS A 348 -1.53 13.88 22.71
CA LYS A 348 -0.12 13.57 22.40
C LYS A 348 0.01 13.47 20.88
N THR A 349 0.67 14.45 20.28
CA THR A 349 1.04 14.41 18.87
C THR A 349 2.09 13.31 18.70
N ASN A 350 1.70 12.17 18.11
CA ASN A 350 2.58 11.02 17.84
C ASN A 350 3.65 11.30 16.76
N PHE A 351 3.96 12.56 16.45
CA PHE A 351 5.00 12.89 15.48
C PHE A 351 6.37 12.79 16.15
N VAL A 352 7.26 12.00 15.55
CA VAL A 352 8.64 11.84 16.00
C VAL A 352 9.54 12.25 14.84
N GLU A 353 10.45 13.19 15.11
CA GLU A 353 11.47 13.57 14.13
C GLU A 353 12.39 12.37 13.82
N VAL A 354 12.65 12.12 12.54
CA VAL A 354 13.48 10.98 12.10
C VAL A 354 14.87 11.47 11.73
N LYS A 355 15.89 11.02 12.47
CA LYS A 355 17.32 11.26 12.19
C LYS A 355 18.04 9.93 12.03
N THR A 356 18.61 9.72 10.86
CA THR A 356 19.28 8.46 10.50
C THR A 356 20.34 8.71 9.44
N ALA A 357 21.38 7.89 9.40
CA ALA A 357 22.33 7.94 8.29
C ALA A 357 21.91 7.08 7.08
N LYS A 358 20.84 6.28 7.22
CA LYS A 358 20.29 5.43 6.14
C LYS A 358 19.87 6.23 4.90
N HIS A 359 19.53 7.51 5.04
CA HIS A 359 19.21 8.39 3.91
C HIS A 359 20.30 8.46 2.85
N LEU A 360 21.57 8.29 3.24
CA LEU A 360 22.68 8.23 2.31
C LEU A 360 22.63 6.96 1.45
N ILE A 361 22.33 5.83 2.09
CA ILE A 361 22.17 4.53 1.41
C ILE A 361 21.03 4.61 0.39
N TYR A 362 19.87 5.14 0.80
CA TYR A 362 18.72 5.32 -0.10
C TYR A 362 19.02 6.25 -1.28
N SER A 363 19.96 7.18 -1.12
CA SER A 363 20.30 8.18 -2.14
C SER A 363 21.40 7.74 -3.10
N SER A 364 21.88 6.51 -3.01
CA SER A 364 23.11 6.06 -3.68
C SER A 364 23.07 6.13 -5.23
N GLU A 365 21.88 5.98 -5.85
CA GLU A 365 21.72 6.28 -7.29
C GLU A 365 22.01 7.75 -7.59
N LEU A 366 21.45 8.66 -6.77
CA LEU A 366 21.63 10.09 -6.96
C LEU A 366 23.06 10.52 -6.66
N THR A 367 23.70 10.00 -5.62
CA THR A 367 25.09 10.37 -5.30
C THR A 367 26.04 9.99 -6.44
N SER A 368 25.83 8.83 -7.06
CA SER A 368 26.55 8.40 -8.26
C SER A 368 26.36 9.39 -9.42
N LEU A 369 25.11 9.73 -9.73
CA LEU A 369 24.78 10.69 -10.79
C LEU A 369 25.32 12.10 -10.50
N VAL A 370 25.21 12.57 -9.24
CA VAL A 370 25.75 13.87 -8.80
C VAL A 370 27.24 13.93 -9.04
N ALA A 371 28.00 12.90 -8.66
CA ALA A 371 29.44 12.87 -8.85
C ALA A 371 29.82 12.90 -10.34
N LEU A 372 29.14 12.11 -11.19
CA LEU A 372 29.38 12.16 -12.64
C LEU A 372 29.11 13.55 -13.22
N LYS A 373 28.02 14.18 -12.77
CA LYS A 373 27.64 15.54 -13.18
C LYS A 373 28.68 16.57 -12.77
N GLN A 374 29.09 16.53 -11.51
CA GLN A 374 30.03 17.49 -10.95
C GLN A 374 31.46 17.28 -11.47
N ALA A 375 31.88 16.05 -11.75
CA ALA A 375 33.10 15.76 -12.49
C ALA A 375 33.07 16.38 -13.90
N GLY A 376 31.90 16.34 -14.57
CA GLY A 376 31.69 17.05 -15.82
C GLY A 376 31.87 18.57 -15.72
N TYR A 377 31.54 19.18 -14.58
CA TYR A 377 31.77 20.62 -14.35
C TYR A 377 33.26 20.95 -14.19
N VAL A 378 34.05 20.05 -13.58
CA VAL A 378 35.50 20.23 -13.48
C VAL A 378 36.11 20.27 -14.88
N ASP A 379 35.74 19.34 -15.74
CA ASP A 379 36.17 19.29 -17.15
C ASP A 379 35.73 20.55 -17.94
N GLU A 380 34.51 21.04 -17.71
CA GLU A 380 33.95 22.23 -18.38
C GLU A 380 34.56 23.55 -17.90
N MET A 381 34.73 23.72 -16.57
CA MET A 381 35.08 25.00 -15.95
C MET A 381 36.56 25.13 -15.59
N LEU A 382 37.28 24.01 -15.47
CA LEU A 382 38.69 23.96 -15.08
C LEU A 382 39.51 23.14 -16.10
N PRO A 383 39.76 23.67 -17.31
CA PRO A 383 40.50 22.94 -18.33
C PRO A 383 41.90 22.52 -17.84
N GLY A 384 42.21 21.23 -17.98
CA GLY A 384 43.49 20.65 -17.54
C GLY A 384 43.51 20.16 -16.09
N SER A 385 42.43 20.38 -15.33
CA SER A 385 42.24 19.75 -14.02
C SER A 385 41.70 18.32 -14.15
N VAL A 386 41.92 17.49 -13.13
CA VAL A 386 41.45 16.09 -13.09
C VAL A 386 40.33 15.93 -12.07
N ALA A 387 39.20 15.36 -12.49
CA ALA A 387 38.15 14.89 -11.60
C ALA A 387 38.35 13.40 -11.31
N MET A 388 38.50 13.04 -10.04
CA MET A 388 38.65 11.65 -9.60
C MET A 388 37.36 11.22 -8.91
N ILE A 389 36.77 10.11 -9.32
CA ILE A 389 35.59 9.52 -8.68
C ILE A 389 36.00 8.19 -8.06
N VAL A 390 35.92 8.12 -6.73
CA VAL A 390 36.19 6.89 -5.97
C VAL A 390 34.86 6.37 -5.42
N TYR A 391 34.52 5.13 -5.81
CA TYR A 391 33.23 4.52 -5.51
C TYR A 391 33.42 3.04 -5.14
N ASP A 392 32.63 2.48 -4.23
CA ASP A 392 32.53 1.01 -4.12
C ASP A 392 31.59 0.46 -5.20
N THR A 393 30.40 1.05 -5.28
CA THR A 393 29.36 0.67 -6.23
C THR A 393 28.85 1.90 -6.97
N MET A 394 28.97 1.89 -8.31
CA MET A 394 28.44 2.94 -9.18
C MET A 394 27.01 2.55 -9.58
N MET A 395 26.01 3.26 -9.06
CA MET A 395 24.61 2.95 -9.31
C MET A 395 23.98 3.92 -10.30
N VAL A 396 23.97 3.51 -11.58
CA VAL A 396 23.44 4.32 -12.68
C VAL A 396 22.48 3.47 -13.54
N PRO A 397 21.25 3.23 -13.07
CA PRO A 397 20.32 2.33 -13.74
C PRO A 397 19.72 2.93 -15.03
N GLY A 398 19.30 2.04 -15.92
CA GLY A 398 18.44 2.38 -17.06
C GLY A 398 19.10 3.32 -18.07
N ILE A 399 18.38 4.37 -18.46
CA ILE A 399 18.80 5.26 -19.55
C ILE A 399 20.04 6.10 -19.19
N ASN A 400 20.27 6.33 -17.90
CA ASN A 400 21.39 7.12 -17.41
C ASN A 400 22.75 6.43 -17.58
N GLU A 401 22.79 5.13 -17.90
CA GLU A 401 24.04 4.41 -18.24
C GLU A 401 24.78 5.08 -19.42
N ARG A 402 24.05 5.73 -20.33
CA ARG A 402 24.65 6.52 -21.42
C ARG A 402 25.46 7.70 -20.89
N TYR A 403 25.01 8.30 -19.80
CA TYR A 403 25.68 9.42 -19.15
C TYR A 403 26.95 8.96 -18.46
N TYR A 404 26.89 7.80 -17.80
CA TYR A 404 28.06 7.15 -17.21
C TYR A 404 29.14 6.82 -18.27
N ARG A 405 28.75 6.20 -19.39
CA ARG A 405 29.67 5.95 -20.51
C ARG A 405 30.30 7.22 -21.07
N ALA A 406 29.50 8.26 -21.28
CA ALA A 406 30.01 9.54 -21.75
C ALA A 406 31.04 10.15 -20.78
N ALA A 407 30.89 9.95 -19.46
CA ALA A 407 31.87 10.38 -18.49
C ALA A 407 33.18 9.57 -18.54
N GLN A 408 33.12 8.27 -18.86
CA GLN A 408 34.32 7.43 -19.01
C GLN A 408 35.18 7.82 -20.22
N ASP A 409 34.54 8.34 -21.27
CA ASP A 409 35.21 8.80 -22.49
C ASP A 409 35.89 10.18 -22.33
N LYS A 410 35.72 10.86 -21.18
CA LYS A 410 36.33 12.16 -20.90
C LYS A 410 37.76 12.02 -20.36
N PRO A 411 38.78 12.58 -21.04
CA PRO A 411 40.18 12.47 -20.59
C PRO A 411 40.45 13.05 -19.19
N GLY A 412 39.68 14.07 -18.77
CA GLY A 412 39.81 14.71 -17.47
C GLY A 412 39.10 14.00 -16.31
N VAL A 413 38.40 12.88 -16.57
CA VAL A 413 37.65 12.14 -15.56
C VAL A 413 38.31 10.78 -15.32
N MET A 414 38.75 10.56 -14.08
CA MET A 414 39.26 9.29 -13.59
C MET A 414 38.19 8.64 -12.71
N LEU A 415 37.89 7.37 -12.96
CA LEU A 415 36.98 6.58 -12.15
C LEU A 415 37.71 5.34 -11.65
N THR A 416 37.59 5.04 -10.36
CA THR A 416 38.14 3.80 -9.80
C THR A 416 37.25 3.25 -8.71
N LYS A 417 37.15 1.92 -8.68
CA LYS A 417 36.56 1.24 -7.53
C LYS A 417 37.47 1.44 -6.31
N GLY A 418 36.87 1.65 -5.14
CA GLY A 418 37.54 1.73 -3.85
C GLY A 418 36.61 2.20 -2.73
N THR A 419 36.81 1.65 -1.53
CA THR A 419 36.11 2.10 -0.31
C THR A 419 37.03 3.07 0.44
N ILE A 420 36.59 4.31 0.63
CA ILE A 420 37.39 5.33 1.30
C ILE A 420 37.46 5.04 2.80
N THR A 421 38.67 5.06 3.35
CA THR A 421 38.94 4.78 4.78
C THR A 421 39.32 6.01 5.58
N GLY A 422 39.72 7.11 4.93
CA GLY A 422 40.01 8.35 5.61
C GLY A 422 40.52 9.46 4.70
N VAL A 423 40.48 10.68 5.24
CA VAL A 423 41.03 11.89 4.62
C VAL A 423 42.00 12.54 5.59
N LYS A 424 43.19 12.91 5.12
CA LYS A 424 44.20 13.64 5.90
C LYS A 424 44.74 14.83 5.10
N GLU A 425 45.16 15.88 5.80
CA GLU A 425 45.84 17.00 5.16
C GLU A 425 47.25 16.61 4.70
N ALA A 426 47.63 17.08 3.52
CA ALA A 426 48.95 16.91 2.92
C ALA A 426 49.66 18.26 2.77
N ALA A 427 50.90 18.25 2.30
CA ALA A 427 51.70 19.46 2.15
C ALA A 427 51.02 20.45 1.18
N GLY A 428 51.08 21.74 1.53
CA GLY A 428 50.58 22.82 0.66
C GLY A 428 49.05 22.98 0.63
N GLY A 429 48.31 22.37 1.56
CA GLY A 429 46.85 22.49 1.65
C GLY A 429 46.07 21.54 0.72
N SER A 430 46.76 20.55 0.15
CA SER A 430 46.16 19.41 -0.55
C SER A 430 45.68 18.36 0.45
N LEU A 431 44.85 17.41 -0.01
CA LEU A 431 44.26 16.35 0.79
C LEU A 431 44.71 15.00 0.26
N THR A 432 45.09 14.09 1.15
CA THR A 432 45.31 12.68 0.84
C THR A 432 44.08 11.88 1.26
N VAL A 433 43.51 11.15 0.31
CA VAL A 433 42.35 10.27 0.49
C VAL A 433 42.83 8.83 0.39
N SER A 434 42.67 8.07 1.48
CA SER A 434 43.05 6.66 1.54
C SER A 434 41.84 5.79 1.19
N ALA A 435 42.04 4.76 0.36
CA ALA A 435 41.00 3.80 0.00
C ALA A 435 41.53 2.37 -0.06
N THR A 436 40.65 1.41 0.19
CA THR A 436 40.93 -0.03 0.10
C THR A 436 40.05 -0.70 -0.94
N GLY A 437 40.37 -1.96 -1.30
CA GLY A 437 39.58 -2.73 -2.26
C GLY A 437 39.58 -2.12 -3.66
N THR A 438 40.68 -1.46 -4.02
CA THR A 438 40.78 -0.72 -5.29
C THR A 438 41.24 -1.63 -6.43
N LEU A 439 41.00 -1.19 -7.67
CA LEU A 439 41.55 -1.86 -8.86
C LEU A 439 43.06 -1.63 -9.02
N LEU A 440 43.64 -0.72 -8.25
CA LEU A 440 45.05 -0.33 -8.31
C LEU A 440 45.91 -1.06 -7.25
N GLY A 441 45.28 -1.80 -6.34
CA GLY A 441 45.94 -2.50 -5.23
C GLY A 441 45.06 -2.61 -3.99
N ALA A 442 45.55 -3.33 -2.97
CA ALA A 442 44.84 -3.53 -1.70
C ALA A 442 44.58 -2.21 -0.96
N GLU A 443 45.55 -1.30 -1.00
CA GLU A 443 45.46 0.07 -0.47
C GLU A 443 45.95 1.05 -1.54
N ALA A 444 45.26 2.18 -1.69
CA ALA A 444 45.65 3.28 -2.56
C ALA A 444 45.47 4.63 -1.86
N GLU A 445 46.36 5.57 -2.15
CA GLU A 445 46.25 6.95 -1.71
C GLU A 445 46.09 7.87 -2.93
N PHE A 446 45.11 8.76 -2.87
CA PHE A 446 44.84 9.77 -3.89
C PHE A 446 45.12 11.15 -3.34
N THR A 447 45.80 12.02 -4.08
CA THR A 447 46.01 13.41 -3.70
C THR A 447 45.10 14.34 -4.49
N ALA A 448 44.28 15.11 -3.78
CA ALA A 448 43.33 16.05 -4.36
C ALA A 448 43.46 17.44 -3.73
N ASP A 449 43.29 18.48 -4.53
CA ASP A 449 43.22 19.87 -4.05
C ASP A 449 41.89 20.19 -3.37
N LEU A 450 40.84 19.43 -3.70
CA LEU A 450 39.49 19.58 -3.17
C LEU A 450 38.83 18.19 -3.09
N VAL A 451 38.19 17.88 -1.96
CA VAL A 451 37.42 16.63 -1.77
C VAL A 451 35.95 16.97 -1.60
N VAL A 452 35.10 16.27 -2.35
CA VAL A 452 33.65 16.45 -2.36
C VAL A 452 32.98 15.21 -1.78
N LEU A 453 32.22 15.41 -0.70
CA LEU A 453 31.50 14.37 0.01
C LEU A 453 30.01 14.36 -0.39
N PRO A 454 29.37 13.18 -0.48
CA PRO A 454 27.96 13.07 -0.82
C PRO A 454 27.10 13.33 0.43
N THR A 455 25.88 13.81 0.23
CA THR A 455 24.85 13.90 1.28
C THR A 455 23.59 13.20 0.82
N GLY A 456 22.94 12.47 1.73
CA GLY A 456 21.64 11.86 1.48
C GLY A 456 20.54 12.92 1.37
N LEU A 457 19.44 12.55 0.74
CA LEU A 457 18.22 13.33 0.71
C LEU A 457 17.37 12.95 1.93
N VAL A 458 17.01 13.92 2.76
CA VAL A 458 16.09 13.75 3.89
C VAL A 458 14.73 14.30 3.47
N PRO A 459 13.65 13.51 3.43
CA PRO A 459 12.34 14.00 3.01
C PRO A 459 11.79 15.01 4.01
N ALA A 460 11.08 16.04 3.54
CA ALA A 460 10.52 17.08 4.42
C ALA A 460 9.56 16.52 5.51
N THR A 461 8.96 15.35 5.26
CA THR A 461 8.10 14.62 6.20
C THR A 461 8.87 14.01 7.38
N ALA A 462 10.19 13.88 7.31
CA ALA A 462 11.01 13.40 8.44
C ALA A 462 11.09 14.39 9.60
N THR A 463 10.93 15.69 9.33
CA THR A 463 11.20 16.77 10.29
C THR A 463 9.97 17.57 10.71
N ASP A 464 8.88 17.52 9.93
CA ASP A 464 7.70 18.35 10.15
C ASP A 464 6.42 17.59 9.74
N PRO A 465 5.31 17.66 10.50
CA PRO A 465 3.98 17.24 10.04
C PRO A 465 3.45 18.13 8.90
N THR A 466 4.01 17.96 7.69
CA THR A 466 3.74 18.78 6.48
C THR A 466 2.26 18.88 6.02
N ILE A 467 1.33 18.08 6.55
CA ILE A 467 -0.10 18.09 6.20
C ILE A 467 -0.99 18.67 7.30
N ASN A 468 -0.61 18.56 8.57
CA ASN A 468 -1.40 19.05 9.72
C ASN A 468 -2.88 18.61 9.73
N LEU A 469 -3.12 17.31 9.58
CA LEU A 469 -4.49 16.75 9.68
C LEU A 469 -5.07 16.85 11.10
N VAL A 470 -6.36 17.17 11.18
CA VAL A 470 -7.13 17.13 12.44
C VAL A 470 -7.71 15.74 12.76
N TYR A 471 -7.22 14.69 12.09
CA TYR A 471 -7.78 13.34 12.24
C TYR A 471 -7.32 12.72 13.56
N ARG A 472 -8.11 11.79 14.11
CA ARG A 472 -7.75 11.03 15.32
C ARG A 472 -6.39 10.31 15.20
N GLN A 473 -6.02 9.88 13.99
CA GLN A 473 -4.75 9.21 13.71
C GLN A 473 -3.55 10.17 13.62
N GLY A 474 -3.72 11.44 13.97
CA GLY A 474 -2.64 12.43 14.07
C GLY A 474 -2.39 13.25 12.78
N PRO A 475 -1.51 14.26 12.88
CA PRO A 475 -1.35 15.31 11.88
C PRO A 475 -0.51 14.92 10.65
N ALA A 476 0.36 13.91 10.77
CA ALA A 476 1.30 13.48 9.74
C ALA A 476 0.83 12.20 9.01
N PHE A 477 1.63 11.70 8.07
CA PHE A 477 1.43 10.33 7.57
C PHE A 477 1.70 9.32 8.68
N PRO A 478 0.93 8.22 8.76
CA PRO A 478 1.23 7.15 9.70
C PRO A 478 2.52 6.42 9.28
N ASP A 479 3.21 5.84 10.25
CA ASP A 479 4.36 4.94 10.05
C ASP A 479 5.57 5.54 9.30
N LEU A 480 5.72 6.88 9.31
CA LEU A 480 6.94 7.53 8.78
C LEU A 480 8.23 6.92 9.34
N ASN A 481 8.21 6.49 10.61
CA ASN A 481 9.37 5.86 11.25
C ASN A 481 9.78 4.52 10.61
N LEU A 482 8.84 3.76 10.03
CA LEU A 482 9.17 2.50 9.33
C LEU A 482 9.93 2.73 8.02
N PHE A 483 9.80 3.93 7.46
CA PHE A 483 10.36 4.31 6.17
C PHE A 483 11.32 5.49 6.28
N ASP A 484 11.97 5.65 7.43
CA ASP A 484 12.94 6.71 7.71
C ASP A 484 12.44 8.12 7.32
N GLY A 485 11.17 8.40 7.56
CA GLY A 485 10.54 9.69 7.26
C GLY A 485 10.00 9.84 5.83
N TYR A 486 10.17 8.86 4.95
CA TYR A 486 9.55 8.87 3.62
C TYR A 486 8.05 8.56 3.70
N ALA A 487 7.26 9.28 2.90
CA ALA A 487 5.84 9.05 2.76
C ALA A 487 5.59 7.75 1.99
N ASP A 488 5.26 6.70 2.73
CA ASP A 488 5.01 5.38 2.19
C ASP A 488 3.69 5.27 1.40
N SER A 489 3.70 4.30 0.50
CA SER A 489 2.55 3.83 -0.28
C SER A 489 2.58 2.31 -0.28
N ASN A 490 1.46 1.65 -0.55
CA ASN A 490 1.53 0.22 -0.87
C ASN A 490 2.19 0.07 -2.26
N TYR A 491 3.53 0.05 -2.32
CA TYR A 491 4.30 0.27 -3.53
C TYR A 491 3.95 -0.72 -4.66
N ILE A 492 3.67 -1.98 -4.29
CA ILE A 492 3.37 -3.05 -5.24
C ILE A 492 2.01 -2.85 -5.90
N CYS A 493 0.95 -2.63 -5.10
CA CYS A 493 -0.41 -2.62 -5.63
C CYS A 493 -0.95 -1.21 -5.89
N PHE A 494 -0.57 -0.24 -5.05
CA PHE A 494 -1.11 1.11 -5.05
C PHE A 494 -0.01 2.15 -4.87
N PRO A 495 0.92 2.28 -5.84
CA PRO A 495 2.15 3.05 -5.67
C PRO A 495 1.90 4.52 -5.34
N TYR A 496 0.75 5.12 -5.65
CA TYR A 496 0.48 6.51 -5.28
C TYR A 496 -0.39 6.68 -4.05
N GLU A 497 -1.02 5.61 -3.56
CA GLU A 497 -1.98 5.74 -2.46
C GLU A 497 -1.26 5.84 -1.13
N THR A 498 -1.39 7.01 -0.50
CA THR A 498 -1.04 7.14 0.91
C THR A 498 -2.18 6.63 1.77
N ARG A 499 -1.88 6.45 3.06
CA ARG A 499 -2.87 6.09 4.08
C ARG A 499 -3.82 7.24 4.42
N ARG A 500 -3.56 8.44 3.91
CA ARG A 500 -4.45 9.59 4.02
C ARG A 500 -5.19 9.73 2.68
N THR A 501 -6.40 9.18 2.61
CA THR A 501 -7.21 9.17 1.38
C THR A 501 -7.30 10.57 0.78
N GLY A 502 -7.14 10.72 -0.54
CA GLY A 502 -7.17 12.03 -1.22
C GLY A 502 -5.92 12.89 -1.07
N ILE A 503 -4.88 12.39 -0.39
CA ILE A 503 -3.58 13.06 -0.22
C ILE A 503 -2.51 12.19 -0.86
N TYR A 504 -1.80 12.74 -1.85
CA TYR A 504 -0.85 12.04 -2.69
C TYR A 504 0.54 12.63 -2.51
N ALA A 505 1.53 11.82 -2.12
CA ALA A 505 2.91 12.26 -2.07
C ALA A 505 3.52 12.26 -3.48
N ALA A 506 4.44 13.18 -3.76
CA ALA A 506 5.13 13.31 -5.05
C ALA A 506 6.58 13.81 -4.89
N GLY A 507 7.49 13.25 -5.67
CA GLY A 507 8.91 13.56 -5.66
C GLY A 507 9.62 13.06 -4.41
N CYS A 508 10.64 13.80 -3.96
CA CYS A 508 11.58 13.31 -2.94
C CYS A 508 11.01 13.17 -1.52
N VAL A 509 9.73 13.47 -1.30
CA VAL A 509 9.05 13.08 -0.04
C VAL A 509 8.74 11.59 0.01
N ARG A 510 8.73 10.88 -1.14
CA ARG A 510 8.47 9.44 -1.23
C ARG A 510 9.74 8.59 -1.25
N GLN A 511 10.73 9.03 -2.01
CA GLN A 511 12.03 8.38 -2.18
C GLN A 511 12.97 9.34 -2.91
N PRO A 512 14.30 9.17 -2.82
CA PRO A 512 15.24 9.92 -3.64
C PRO A 512 14.95 9.73 -5.13
N MET A 513 14.87 10.83 -5.90
CA MET A 513 14.56 10.80 -7.33
C MET A 513 15.36 11.84 -8.11
N THR A 514 15.62 11.54 -9.38
CA THR A 514 16.09 12.53 -10.37
C THR A 514 14.97 13.51 -10.71
N MET A 515 15.31 14.66 -11.32
CA MET A 515 14.28 15.61 -11.78
C MET A 515 13.35 15.01 -12.84
N ALA A 516 13.85 14.16 -13.74
CA ALA A 516 13.02 13.49 -14.74
C ALA A 516 11.96 12.59 -14.07
N GLN A 517 12.39 11.72 -13.14
CA GLN A 517 11.48 10.88 -12.35
C GLN A 517 10.51 11.73 -11.53
N ALA A 518 10.99 12.80 -10.89
CA ALA A 518 10.16 13.67 -10.06
C ALA A 518 9.08 14.42 -10.85
N LYS A 519 9.31 14.69 -12.15
CA LYS A 519 8.28 15.24 -13.05
C LYS A 519 7.22 14.19 -13.38
N ASP A 520 7.63 12.97 -13.75
CA ASP A 520 6.69 11.90 -14.07
C ASP A 520 5.88 11.47 -12.84
N ASP A 521 6.50 11.47 -11.66
CA ASP A 521 5.84 11.19 -10.38
C ASP A 521 4.83 12.29 -9.99
N ALA A 522 5.13 13.56 -10.30
CA ALA A 522 4.17 14.65 -10.16
C ALA A 522 2.94 14.45 -11.03
N ASP A 523 3.13 14.05 -12.30
CA ASP A 523 2.02 13.74 -13.22
C ASP A 523 1.17 12.58 -12.67
N GLY A 524 1.81 11.51 -12.18
CA GLY A 524 1.12 10.37 -11.57
C GLY A 524 0.31 10.74 -10.33
N ALA A 525 0.88 11.52 -9.40
CA ALA A 525 0.19 11.97 -8.19
C ALA A 525 -1.04 12.84 -8.52
N VAL A 526 -0.93 13.72 -9.53
CA VAL A 526 -2.05 14.54 -10.00
C VAL A 526 -3.15 13.69 -10.62
N LEU A 527 -2.82 12.73 -11.49
CA LEU A 527 -3.82 11.83 -12.08
C LEU A 527 -4.58 11.05 -11.01
N LYS A 528 -3.91 10.70 -9.92
CA LYS A 528 -4.50 10.01 -8.77
C LYS A 528 -5.38 10.94 -7.92
N ALA A 529 -4.98 12.19 -7.73
CA ALA A 529 -5.85 13.22 -7.16
C ALA A 529 -7.13 13.40 -7.99
N ILE A 530 -7.01 13.49 -9.33
CA ILE A 530 -8.15 13.58 -10.25
C ILE A 530 -9.06 12.35 -10.14
N GLN A 531 -8.47 11.14 -10.13
CA GLN A 531 -9.22 9.90 -9.96
C GLN A 531 -9.99 9.88 -8.64
N CYS A 532 -9.38 10.39 -7.55
CA CYS A 532 -10.04 10.49 -6.25
C CYS A 532 -11.30 11.35 -6.30
N LEU A 533 -11.19 12.54 -6.90
CA LEU A 533 -12.32 13.46 -7.07
C LEU A 533 -13.40 12.86 -7.98
N ALA A 534 -13.01 12.20 -9.06
CA ALA A 534 -13.93 11.50 -9.94
C ALA A 534 -14.65 10.33 -9.24
N SER A 535 -13.99 9.65 -8.29
CA SER A 535 -14.60 8.60 -7.47
C SER A 535 -15.54 9.17 -6.41
N ALA A 536 -15.16 10.27 -5.73
CA ALA A 536 -16.04 10.96 -4.78
C ALA A 536 -17.34 11.47 -5.45
N ASN A 537 -17.23 12.06 -6.66
CA ASN A 537 -18.38 12.48 -7.46
C ASN A 537 -19.28 11.33 -7.93
N ARG A 538 -18.81 10.08 -7.89
CA ARG A 538 -19.60 8.87 -8.19
C ARG A 538 -20.03 8.13 -6.91
N GLY A 539 -19.64 8.62 -5.73
CA GLY A 539 -19.87 7.99 -4.44
C GLY A 539 -19.22 6.60 -4.30
N VAL A 540 -18.13 6.35 -5.02
CA VAL A 540 -17.38 5.09 -4.96
C VAL A 540 -16.06 5.28 -4.23
N ALA A 541 -15.58 4.20 -3.61
CA ALA A 541 -14.26 4.22 -3.00
C ALA A 541 -13.14 4.27 -4.05
N VAL A 542 -12.03 4.85 -3.63
CA VAL A 542 -10.72 4.69 -4.29
C VAL A 542 -10.11 3.34 -3.89
N HIS A 543 -8.88 3.03 -4.34
CA HIS A 543 -8.18 1.81 -3.93
C HIS A 543 -8.16 1.62 -2.41
N PRO A 544 -7.95 0.40 -1.88
CA PRO A 544 -7.84 -0.87 -2.60
C PRO A 544 -9.12 -1.32 -3.31
N ARG A 545 -10.30 -0.98 -2.76
CA ARG A 545 -11.62 -1.36 -3.32
C ARG A 545 -12.18 -0.29 -4.26
N SER A 546 -11.42 0.02 -5.30
CA SER A 546 -11.82 1.02 -6.30
C SER A 546 -13.17 0.66 -6.92
N GLY A 547 -14.12 1.61 -6.95
CA GLY A 547 -15.45 1.39 -7.51
C GLY A 547 -16.49 0.83 -6.53
N ASP A 548 -16.10 0.44 -5.31
CA ASP A 548 -17.06 -0.06 -4.31
C ASP A 548 -18.00 1.07 -3.84
N ARG A 549 -19.29 0.89 -4.17
CA ARG A 549 -20.39 1.83 -3.87
C ARG A 549 -20.87 1.75 -2.43
N SER A 550 -20.67 0.60 -1.77
CA SER A 550 -21.14 0.38 -0.40
C SER A 550 -20.30 1.16 0.60
N TYR A 551 -20.90 1.64 1.69
CA TYR A 551 -20.19 2.31 2.79
C TYR A 551 -20.75 1.88 4.15
N PRO A 552 -20.08 2.21 5.27
CA PRO A 552 -20.54 1.81 6.58
C PRO A 552 -21.86 2.51 6.96
N VAL A 553 -22.90 1.72 7.23
CA VAL A 553 -24.21 2.14 7.74
C VAL A 553 -24.29 1.79 9.24
N PHE A 554 -24.68 2.76 10.05
CA PHE A 554 -24.69 2.65 11.51
C PHE A 554 -26.11 2.62 12.08
N ASN A 555 -26.36 1.71 13.03
CA ASN A 555 -27.50 1.77 13.93
C ASN A 555 -27.11 2.44 15.25
N PHE A 556 -27.20 3.77 15.31
CA PHE A 556 -26.77 4.54 16.47
C PHE A 556 -27.60 4.29 17.75
N VAL A 557 -28.82 3.75 17.63
CA VAL A 557 -29.67 3.42 18.80
C VAL A 557 -29.00 2.38 19.70
N ARG A 558 -28.20 1.49 19.12
CA ARG A 558 -27.48 0.41 19.85
C ARG A 558 -26.01 0.74 20.09
N CYS A 559 -25.54 1.93 19.71
CA CYS A 559 -24.15 2.31 19.88
C CYS A 559 -23.85 2.55 21.36
N THR A 560 -22.82 1.90 21.89
CA THR A 560 -22.35 2.07 23.26
C THR A 560 -21.22 3.09 23.41
N GLN A 561 -20.86 3.79 22.32
CA GLN A 561 -19.79 4.81 22.32
C GLN A 561 -18.44 4.29 22.82
N CYS A 562 -18.14 3.00 22.62
CA CYS A 562 -16.90 2.37 23.06
C CYS A 562 -15.63 2.77 22.27
N LYS A 563 -15.76 3.61 21.23
CA LYS A 563 -14.69 4.16 20.37
C LYS A 563 -13.78 3.18 19.61
N ARG A 564 -13.93 1.87 19.79
CA ARG A 564 -13.13 0.84 19.05
C ARG A 564 -13.13 1.07 17.54
N CYS A 565 -14.28 1.42 16.95
CA CYS A 565 -14.37 1.64 15.51
C CYS A 565 -13.63 2.89 15.02
N THR A 566 -13.54 3.96 15.82
CA THR A 566 -12.85 5.20 15.45
C THR A 566 -11.35 5.10 15.71
N GLU A 567 -10.94 4.34 16.72
CA GLU A 567 -9.53 4.02 17.01
C GLU A 567 -8.91 3.05 16.01
N GLU A 568 -9.61 1.95 15.71
CA GLU A 568 -9.06 0.89 14.87
C GLU A 568 -9.17 1.21 13.36
N CYS A 569 -9.77 2.33 12.97
CA CYS A 569 -9.81 2.73 11.56
C CYS A 569 -8.42 3.20 11.09
N PRO A 570 -7.73 2.48 10.18
CA PRO A 570 -6.37 2.86 9.79
C PRO A 570 -6.33 4.11 8.88
N PHE A 571 -7.49 4.57 8.40
CA PHE A 571 -7.61 5.67 7.44
C PHE A 571 -8.24 6.95 8.03
N GLY A 572 -8.63 6.94 9.31
CA GLY A 572 -9.33 8.07 9.92
C GLY A 572 -10.66 8.42 9.26
N ALA A 573 -11.40 7.39 8.83
CA ALA A 573 -12.67 7.58 8.15
C ALA A 573 -13.84 7.84 9.10
N LEU A 574 -13.65 7.68 10.41
CA LEU A 574 -14.65 7.93 11.43
C LEU A 574 -14.05 8.92 12.45
N ASP A 575 -14.68 10.07 12.60
CA ASP A 575 -14.39 11.01 13.69
C ASP A 575 -15.33 10.69 14.89
N ASP A 576 -15.13 11.36 16.03
CA ASP A 576 -16.07 11.31 17.15
C ASP A 576 -16.89 12.63 17.17
N ASP A 577 -18.20 12.56 17.40
CA ASP A 577 -19.00 13.75 17.69
C ASP A 577 -18.82 14.21 19.16
N GLU A 578 -19.47 15.31 19.53
CA GLU A 578 -19.38 15.87 20.90
C GLU A 578 -19.80 14.87 22.00
N LYS A 579 -20.62 13.86 21.67
CA LYS A 579 -21.08 12.81 22.59
C LYS A 579 -20.20 11.56 22.53
N GLY A 580 -19.14 11.55 21.72
CA GLY A 580 -18.31 10.38 21.47
C GLY A 580 -18.96 9.35 20.53
N THR A 581 -20.03 9.72 19.82
CA THR A 581 -20.67 8.87 18.81
C THR A 581 -19.86 8.92 17.50
N PRO A 582 -19.61 7.79 16.83
CA PRO A 582 -18.86 7.80 15.58
C PRO A 582 -19.55 8.64 14.48
N LYS A 583 -18.82 9.61 13.92
CA LYS A 583 -19.23 10.44 12.80
C LYS A 583 -18.54 9.94 11.51
N PRO A 584 -19.28 9.27 10.60
CA PRO A 584 -18.68 8.68 9.40
C PRO A 584 -18.36 9.72 8.33
N ASN A 585 -17.23 9.52 7.64
CA ASN A 585 -16.83 10.27 6.45
C ASN A 585 -16.74 9.31 5.24
N PRO A 586 -17.78 9.24 4.39
CA PRO A 586 -17.86 8.27 3.30
C PRO A 586 -16.71 8.39 2.29
N THR A 587 -16.22 9.59 1.98
CA THR A 587 -15.13 9.76 1.01
C THR A 587 -13.73 9.45 1.56
N ARG A 588 -13.56 9.40 2.89
CA ARG A 588 -12.31 8.90 3.53
C ARG A 588 -12.26 7.37 3.58
N CYS A 589 -13.43 6.73 3.68
CA CYS A 589 -13.55 5.30 3.95
C CYS A 589 -13.16 4.44 2.73
N ARG A 590 -12.15 3.58 2.93
CA ARG A 590 -11.61 2.65 1.93
C ARG A 590 -12.39 1.31 1.83
N ARG A 591 -13.56 1.22 2.49
CA ARG A 591 -14.50 0.07 2.49
C ARG A 591 -13.93 -1.26 3.00
N CYS A 592 -12.90 -1.23 3.84
CA CYS A 592 -12.24 -2.42 4.39
C CYS A 592 -13.10 -3.25 5.35
N GLY A 593 -14.07 -2.62 6.02
CA GLY A 593 -14.90 -3.26 7.06
C GLY A 593 -14.26 -3.38 8.44
N THR A 594 -13.08 -2.79 8.70
CA THR A 594 -12.41 -2.88 10.01
C THR A 594 -13.27 -2.39 11.17
N CYS A 595 -14.03 -1.31 10.95
CA CYS A 595 -14.97 -0.78 11.95
C CYS A 595 -16.09 -1.78 12.30
N MET A 596 -16.62 -2.51 11.30
CA MET A 596 -17.61 -3.57 11.50
C MET A 596 -17.02 -4.74 12.29
N GLY A 597 -15.78 -5.15 11.98
CA GLY A 597 -15.07 -6.16 12.76
C GLY A 597 -14.80 -5.72 14.21
N ALA A 598 -14.56 -4.42 14.44
CA ALA A 598 -14.25 -3.86 15.75
C ALA A 598 -15.49 -3.74 16.66
N CYS A 599 -16.69 -3.64 16.09
CA CYS A 599 -17.90 -3.31 16.82
C CYS A 599 -18.47 -4.54 17.56
N PRO A 600 -18.43 -4.57 18.92
CA PRO A 600 -18.98 -5.69 19.67
C PRO A 600 -20.50 -5.75 19.58
N GLU A 601 -21.15 -4.60 19.47
CA GLU A 601 -22.61 -4.49 19.36
C GLU A 601 -23.16 -4.79 17.96
N ARG A 602 -22.26 -4.96 16.97
CA ARG A 602 -22.61 -5.26 15.57
C ARG A 602 -23.58 -4.22 14.97
N VAL A 603 -23.39 -2.94 15.31
CA VAL A 603 -24.25 -1.84 14.82
C VAL A 603 -23.83 -1.29 13.46
N ILE A 604 -22.66 -1.70 12.97
CA ILE A 604 -22.08 -1.26 11.72
C ILE A 604 -22.27 -2.35 10.67
N SER A 605 -22.70 -1.98 9.47
CA SER A 605 -22.90 -2.88 8.34
C SER A 605 -22.58 -2.18 7.03
N PHE A 606 -22.47 -2.92 5.93
CA PHE A 606 -22.51 -2.39 4.57
C PHE A 606 -23.66 -3.09 3.85
N ASP A 607 -24.27 -2.40 2.88
CA ASP A 607 -25.43 -2.93 2.15
C ASP A 607 -25.20 -4.32 1.56
N ASN A 608 -24.00 -4.56 1.04
CA ASN A 608 -23.56 -5.83 0.47
C ASN A 608 -22.46 -6.53 1.30
N TYR A 609 -22.23 -6.15 2.56
CA TYR A 609 -21.27 -6.85 3.43
C TYR A 609 -21.55 -6.58 4.90
N ASN A 610 -22.02 -7.60 5.62
CA ASN A 610 -22.42 -7.43 7.01
C ASN A 610 -22.21 -8.70 7.84
N VAL A 611 -22.32 -8.55 9.16
CA VAL A 611 -22.08 -9.64 10.12
C VAL A 611 -23.07 -10.79 9.96
N ASP A 612 -24.36 -10.50 9.73
CA ASP A 612 -25.39 -11.54 9.56
C ASP A 612 -25.20 -12.33 8.25
N MET A 613 -24.73 -11.69 7.19
CA MET A 613 -24.44 -12.32 5.91
C MET A 613 -23.40 -13.44 6.06
N ILE A 614 -22.23 -13.14 6.63
CA ILE A 614 -21.18 -14.12 6.84
C ILE A 614 -21.59 -15.19 7.86
N GLY A 615 -22.24 -14.80 8.97
CA GLY A 615 -22.78 -15.75 9.94
C GLY A 615 -23.79 -16.72 9.32
N SER A 616 -24.63 -16.24 8.40
CA SER A 616 -25.58 -17.07 7.66
C SER A 616 -24.88 -18.04 6.72
N MET A 617 -23.82 -17.62 6.02
CA MET A 617 -23.01 -18.52 5.20
C MET A 617 -22.35 -19.63 6.04
N ILE A 618 -21.81 -19.30 7.21
CA ILE A 618 -21.23 -20.30 8.14
C ILE A 618 -22.29 -21.33 8.53
N ARG A 619 -23.54 -20.88 8.76
CA ARG A 619 -24.67 -21.77 9.07
C ARG A 619 -25.05 -22.74 7.95
N GLU A 620 -24.70 -22.45 6.69
CA GLU A 620 -24.96 -23.35 5.57
C GLU A 620 -23.95 -24.49 5.42
N MET A 621 -22.83 -24.45 6.14
CA MET A 621 -21.82 -25.53 6.11
C MET A 621 -22.44 -26.85 6.59
N ASP A 622 -22.27 -27.92 5.82
CA ASP A 622 -22.57 -29.27 6.26
C ASP A 622 -21.50 -29.76 7.26
N ILE A 623 -21.92 -29.97 8.51
CA ILE A 623 -21.07 -30.47 9.59
C ILE A 623 -21.47 -31.92 9.87
N PRO A 624 -20.58 -32.90 9.59
CA PRO A 624 -20.89 -34.29 9.88
C PRO A 624 -21.00 -34.49 11.40
N PRO A 625 -21.96 -35.31 11.86
CA PRO A 625 -22.19 -35.51 13.30
C PRO A 625 -21.01 -36.19 13.99
N LYS A 626 -20.21 -36.96 13.24
CA LYS A 626 -18.96 -37.55 13.72
C LYS A 626 -17.83 -37.33 12.74
N ILE A 627 -16.64 -37.09 13.28
CA ILE A 627 -15.43 -36.76 12.52
C ILE A 627 -14.85 -37.97 11.78
N ASP A 628 -15.08 -39.19 12.27
CA ASP A 628 -14.64 -40.45 11.67
C ASP A 628 -15.48 -40.85 10.43
N GLU A 629 -16.75 -40.45 10.38
CA GLU A 629 -17.65 -40.78 9.27
C GLU A 629 -17.54 -39.77 8.10
N GLY A 630 -17.32 -38.47 8.37
CA GLY A 630 -17.35 -37.41 7.36
C GLY A 630 -16.13 -36.47 7.33
N GLY A 631 -15.14 -36.75 8.16
CA GLY A 631 -13.93 -35.93 8.36
C GLY A 631 -14.16 -34.64 9.16
N PRO A 632 -13.10 -33.85 9.38
CA PRO A 632 -13.22 -32.53 9.98
C PRO A 632 -13.95 -31.56 9.04
N ARG A 633 -14.41 -30.45 9.60
CA ARG A 633 -14.85 -29.27 8.86
C ARG A 633 -14.10 -28.07 9.38
N VAL A 634 -13.37 -27.41 8.49
CA VAL A 634 -12.62 -26.20 8.80
C VAL A 634 -13.18 -25.04 7.99
N LEU A 635 -13.38 -23.91 8.66
CA LEU A 635 -13.71 -22.65 8.03
C LEU A 635 -12.41 -21.88 7.77
N ILE A 636 -12.21 -21.41 6.54
CA ILE A 636 -11.16 -20.45 6.20
C ILE A 636 -11.81 -19.10 5.94
N LEU A 637 -11.48 -18.09 6.74
CA LEU A 637 -11.79 -16.69 6.47
C LEU A 637 -10.62 -16.09 5.70
N ALA A 638 -10.79 -15.91 4.39
CA ALA A 638 -9.71 -15.50 3.49
C ALA A 638 -9.82 -14.03 3.11
N CYS A 639 -8.76 -13.24 3.34
CA CYS A 639 -8.67 -11.87 2.84
C CYS A 639 -8.79 -11.84 1.30
N GLU A 640 -9.70 -11.02 0.77
CA GLU A 640 -9.93 -10.88 -0.68
C GLU A 640 -8.72 -10.33 -1.47
N ASN A 641 -7.72 -9.74 -0.80
CA ASN A 641 -6.60 -9.07 -1.45
C ASN A 641 -5.45 -10.01 -1.79
N ASP A 642 -4.80 -10.64 -0.81
CA ASP A 642 -3.66 -11.55 -1.05
C ASP A 642 -4.06 -13.02 -0.95
N ALA A 643 -4.81 -13.39 0.11
CA ALA A 643 -5.13 -14.78 0.39
C ALA A 643 -6.02 -15.42 -0.67
N TYR A 644 -7.13 -14.75 -1.05
CA TYR A 644 -8.05 -15.28 -2.05
C TYR A 644 -7.39 -15.41 -3.43
N PRO A 645 -6.60 -14.43 -3.92
CA PRO A 645 -5.89 -14.60 -5.20
C PRO A 645 -4.76 -15.61 -5.13
N ALA A 646 -4.07 -15.76 -4.00
CA ALA A 646 -3.08 -16.82 -3.79
C ALA A 646 -3.74 -18.21 -3.90
N LEU A 647 -4.93 -18.40 -3.29
CA LEU A 647 -5.72 -19.63 -3.42
C LEU A 647 -6.13 -19.90 -4.88
N ASP A 648 -6.63 -18.88 -5.60
CA ASP A 648 -6.98 -19.01 -7.01
C ASP A 648 -5.75 -19.41 -7.85
N MET A 649 -4.60 -18.78 -7.64
CA MET A 649 -3.36 -19.10 -8.36
C MET A 649 -2.82 -20.47 -8.03
N ALA A 650 -2.93 -20.91 -6.77
CA ALA A 650 -2.56 -22.25 -6.35
C ALA A 650 -3.37 -23.29 -7.12
N ALA A 651 -4.70 -23.16 -7.13
CA ALA A 651 -5.60 -24.05 -7.85
C ALA A 651 -5.31 -24.06 -9.37
N LEU A 652 -5.14 -22.88 -9.98
CA LEU A 652 -4.84 -22.76 -11.42
C LEU A 652 -3.48 -23.35 -11.81
N ARG A 653 -2.53 -23.45 -10.86
CA ARG A 653 -1.22 -24.08 -11.05
C ARG A 653 -1.20 -25.56 -10.63
N GLY A 654 -2.37 -26.18 -10.45
CA GLY A 654 -2.51 -27.60 -10.14
C GLY A 654 -2.08 -27.97 -8.72
N LYS A 655 -2.16 -27.02 -7.79
CA LYS A 655 -1.98 -27.30 -6.36
C LYS A 655 -3.32 -27.70 -5.75
N HIS A 656 -3.26 -28.63 -4.80
CA HIS A 656 -4.44 -29.21 -4.16
C HIS A 656 -4.33 -29.10 -2.64
N TRP A 657 -5.46 -28.95 -1.96
CA TRP A 657 -5.53 -28.89 -0.50
C TRP A 657 -6.69 -29.74 0.03
N SER A 658 -6.68 -30.00 1.34
CA SER A 658 -7.67 -30.84 2.01
C SER A 658 -9.13 -30.47 1.65
N PRO A 659 -9.98 -31.45 1.27
CA PRO A 659 -11.38 -31.22 0.89
C PRO A 659 -12.31 -30.84 2.06
N TYR A 660 -11.76 -30.84 3.27
CA TYR A 660 -12.47 -30.55 4.53
C TYR A 660 -12.66 -29.05 4.81
N VAL A 661 -12.10 -28.18 3.97
CA VAL A 661 -12.17 -26.73 4.16
C VAL A 661 -13.33 -26.09 3.40
N ARG A 662 -13.90 -25.02 3.97
CA ARG A 662 -14.78 -24.08 3.28
C ARG A 662 -14.21 -22.69 3.39
N ILE A 663 -14.05 -22.02 2.25
CA ILE A 663 -13.38 -20.73 2.16
C ILE A 663 -14.43 -19.64 1.99
N ILE A 664 -14.53 -18.74 2.95
CA ILE A 664 -15.39 -17.56 2.88
C ILE A 664 -14.48 -16.33 2.70
N PRO A 665 -14.61 -15.58 1.59
CA PRO A 665 -13.89 -14.34 1.41
C PRO A 665 -14.38 -13.28 2.40
N VAL A 666 -13.43 -12.55 2.99
CA VAL A 666 -13.67 -11.33 3.76
C VAL A 666 -12.91 -10.19 3.12
N ARG A 667 -13.51 -8.99 3.09
CA ARG A 667 -12.89 -7.80 2.48
C ARG A 667 -11.47 -7.55 3.00
N CYS A 668 -11.26 -7.80 4.29
CA CYS A 668 -10.01 -7.67 4.98
C CYS A 668 -10.05 -8.56 6.23
N LEU A 669 -8.92 -9.08 6.72
CA LEU A 669 -8.92 -9.73 8.03
C LEU A 669 -9.32 -8.76 9.16
N GLY A 670 -9.08 -7.45 9.00
CA GLY A 670 -9.53 -6.45 9.98
C GLY A 670 -11.06 -6.39 10.12
N SER A 671 -11.83 -6.88 9.14
CA SER A 671 -13.29 -6.95 9.21
C SER A 671 -13.82 -8.21 9.90
N VAL A 672 -12.95 -9.16 10.25
CA VAL A 672 -13.33 -10.35 11.01
C VAL A 672 -13.89 -9.94 12.36
N ASN A 673 -15.17 -10.26 12.56
CA ASN A 673 -15.86 -10.06 13.83
C ASN A 673 -15.79 -11.36 14.64
N ALA A 674 -15.51 -11.24 15.94
CA ALA A 674 -15.35 -12.40 16.84
C ALA A 674 -16.58 -13.32 16.86
N ILE A 675 -17.79 -12.79 16.59
CA ILE A 675 -19.01 -13.61 16.52
C ILE A 675 -18.96 -14.67 15.44
N TRP A 676 -18.23 -14.47 14.34
CA TRP A 676 -18.14 -15.47 13.29
C TRP A 676 -17.36 -16.70 13.74
N VAL A 677 -16.33 -16.49 14.56
CA VAL A 677 -15.58 -17.59 15.18
C VAL A 677 -16.48 -18.31 16.18
N ALA A 678 -17.21 -17.57 17.01
CA ALA A 678 -18.16 -18.17 17.96
C ALA A 678 -19.27 -18.97 17.25
N ASP A 679 -19.92 -18.40 16.22
CA ASP A 679 -20.96 -19.06 15.42
C ASP A 679 -20.42 -20.35 14.75
N ALA A 680 -19.19 -20.32 14.24
CA ALA A 680 -18.54 -21.50 13.67
C ALA A 680 -18.30 -22.59 14.74
N MET A 681 -17.71 -22.21 15.88
CA MET A 681 -17.44 -23.13 16.99
C MET A 681 -18.72 -23.75 17.54
N SER A 682 -19.77 -22.95 17.76
CA SER A 682 -21.06 -23.43 18.26
C SER A 682 -21.79 -24.35 17.28
N LYS A 683 -21.54 -24.23 15.97
CA LYS A 683 -22.07 -25.15 14.96
C LYS A 683 -21.31 -26.48 14.87
N GLY A 684 -20.20 -26.62 15.60
CA GLY A 684 -19.35 -27.82 15.57
C GLY A 684 -18.29 -27.81 14.46
N VAL A 685 -17.94 -26.66 13.92
CA VAL A 685 -16.76 -26.51 13.03
C VAL A 685 -15.50 -26.85 13.82
N ASP A 686 -14.64 -27.74 13.32
CA ASP A 686 -13.49 -28.26 14.07
C ASP A 686 -12.31 -27.29 14.17
N GLY A 687 -12.22 -26.33 13.24
CA GLY A 687 -11.21 -25.27 13.26
C GLY A 687 -11.59 -24.07 12.38
N VAL A 688 -11.08 -22.89 12.74
CA VAL A 688 -11.21 -21.64 11.97
C VAL A 688 -9.82 -21.12 11.65
N MET A 689 -9.47 -21.11 10.37
CA MET A 689 -8.24 -20.54 9.86
C MET A 689 -8.51 -19.13 9.31
N MET A 690 -7.73 -18.14 9.73
CA MET A 690 -7.77 -16.79 9.17
C MET A 690 -6.56 -16.59 8.27
N LEU A 691 -6.77 -16.47 6.96
CA LEU A 691 -5.68 -16.35 5.98
C LEU A 691 -5.64 -14.92 5.43
N GLY A 692 -4.53 -14.21 5.61
CA GLY A 692 -4.44 -12.79 5.26
C GLY A 692 -3.06 -12.32 4.82
N CYS A 693 -3.02 -11.07 4.37
CA CYS A 693 -1.81 -10.39 3.92
C CYS A 693 -0.73 -10.34 5.02
N LYS A 694 0.55 -10.28 4.62
CA LYS A 694 1.67 -10.02 5.55
C LYS A 694 1.47 -8.70 6.33
N TYR A 695 1.77 -8.72 7.62
CA TYR A 695 1.81 -7.55 8.52
C TYR A 695 3.13 -7.51 9.31
N GLY A 696 3.41 -6.41 10.00
CA GLY A 696 4.69 -6.16 10.68
C GLY A 696 5.56 -5.22 9.86
N ASP A 697 6.88 -5.37 9.95
CA ASP A 697 7.82 -4.43 9.33
C ASP A 697 7.89 -4.59 7.80
N ASP A 698 7.73 -5.81 7.29
CA ASP A 698 7.59 -6.12 5.85
C ASP A 698 6.11 -6.31 5.46
N TYR A 699 5.26 -5.35 5.86
CA TYR A 699 3.82 -5.48 5.61
C TYR A 699 3.49 -5.40 4.10
N GLN A 700 2.55 -6.24 3.68
CA GLN A 700 1.90 -6.16 2.36
C GLN A 700 0.39 -5.95 2.49
N CYS A 701 -0.10 -5.75 3.71
CA CYS A 701 -1.50 -5.52 3.98
C CYS A 701 -2.03 -4.32 3.19
N HIS A 702 -2.98 -4.62 2.30
CA HIS A 702 -3.63 -3.64 1.44
C HIS A 702 -4.43 -2.59 2.22
N PHE A 703 -4.88 -2.95 3.42
CA PHE A 703 -5.54 -2.05 4.36
C PHE A 703 -4.68 -1.69 5.56
N VAL A 704 -3.36 -1.75 5.37
CA VAL A 704 -2.35 -1.29 6.30
C VAL A 704 -2.21 -2.17 7.55
N LYS A 705 -3.20 -2.12 8.46
CA LYS A 705 -3.16 -2.82 9.76
C LYS A 705 -4.19 -3.93 9.85
N GLY A 706 -4.82 -4.30 8.74
CA GLY A 706 -5.93 -5.25 8.74
C GLY A 706 -5.60 -6.61 9.36
N SER A 707 -4.55 -7.28 8.88
CA SER A 707 -4.11 -8.57 9.44
C SER A 707 -3.52 -8.41 10.85
N GLU A 708 -2.83 -7.32 11.14
CA GLU A 708 -2.26 -7.03 12.47
C GLU A 708 -3.38 -6.89 13.52
N ILE A 709 -4.43 -6.11 13.21
CA ILE A 709 -5.60 -5.93 14.07
C ILE A 709 -6.32 -7.27 14.30
N CYS A 710 -6.46 -8.08 13.25
CA CYS A 710 -7.05 -9.41 13.36
C CYS A 710 -6.24 -10.29 14.31
N ASN A 711 -4.91 -10.28 14.22
CA ASN A 711 -4.04 -11.08 15.07
C ASN A 711 -4.20 -10.70 16.55
N ARG A 712 -4.20 -9.39 16.85
CA ARG A 712 -4.45 -8.90 18.22
C ARG A 712 -5.83 -9.30 18.74
N ARG A 713 -6.87 -9.28 17.89
CA ARG A 713 -8.22 -9.71 18.29
C ARG A 713 -8.30 -11.23 18.49
N LYS A 714 -7.55 -12.02 17.72
CA LYS A 714 -7.46 -13.49 17.86
C LYS A 714 -7.01 -13.87 19.28
N GLU A 715 -6.05 -13.16 19.85
CA GLU A 715 -5.58 -13.41 21.22
C GLU A 715 -6.71 -13.29 22.26
N ASN A 716 -7.60 -12.31 22.11
CA ASN A 716 -8.79 -12.17 22.97
C ASN A 716 -9.81 -13.30 22.77
N ILE A 717 -9.93 -13.81 21.53
CA ILE A 717 -10.79 -14.96 21.22
C ILE A 717 -10.22 -16.22 21.87
N ALA A 718 -8.91 -16.43 21.81
CA ALA A 718 -8.22 -17.55 22.43
C ALA A 718 -8.52 -17.62 23.94
N GLU A 719 -8.50 -16.50 24.65
CA GLU A 719 -8.88 -16.45 26.07
C GLU A 719 -10.34 -16.87 26.30
N SER A 720 -11.25 -16.43 25.43
CA SER A 720 -12.67 -16.78 25.50
C SER A 720 -12.91 -18.27 25.26
N LEU A 721 -12.20 -18.87 24.31
CA LEU A 721 -12.29 -20.32 24.01
C LEU A 721 -11.82 -21.17 25.19
N LYS A 722 -10.72 -20.79 25.86
CA LYS A 722 -10.24 -21.48 27.08
C LYS A 722 -11.32 -21.56 28.15
N ARG A 723 -12.08 -20.47 28.35
CA ARG A 723 -13.18 -20.41 29.33
C ARG A 723 -14.36 -21.32 28.97
N LEU A 724 -14.54 -21.62 27.68
CA LEU A 724 -15.59 -22.52 27.17
C LEU A 724 -15.13 -23.98 27.07
N GLY A 725 -13.90 -24.30 27.47
CA GLY A 725 -13.35 -25.65 27.35
C GLY A 725 -13.03 -26.06 25.91
N VAL A 726 -12.79 -25.08 25.03
CA VAL A 726 -12.40 -25.31 23.63
C VAL A 726 -10.92 -24.96 23.47
N GLU A 727 -10.18 -25.83 22.78
CA GLU A 727 -8.75 -25.64 22.51
C GLU A 727 -8.52 -24.40 21.62
N PRO A 728 -7.79 -23.38 22.09
CA PRO A 728 -7.56 -22.14 21.34
C PRO A 728 -6.85 -22.34 20.01
N GLU A 729 -6.02 -23.37 19.91
CA GLU A 729 -5.26 -23.76 18.72
C GLU A 729 -6.18 -24.04 17.53
N ARG A 730 -7.48 -24.33 17.76
CA ARG A 730 -8.50 -24.44 16.71
C ARG A 730 -8.75 -23.14 15.96
N VAL A 731 -8.26 -22.00 16.44
CA VAL A 731 -8.44 -20.69 15.80
C VAL A 731 -7.09 -20.04 15.59
N GLU A 732 -6.60 -20.05 14.35
CA GLU A 732 -5.25 -19.60 14.03
C GLU A 732 -5.20 -18.67 12.82
N GLN A 733 -4.24 -17.75 12.80
CA GLN A 733 -4.02 -16.81 11.70
C GLN A 733 -2.73 -17.15 10.96
N TYR A 734 -2.83 -17.19 9.63
CA TYR A 734 -1.68 -17.39 8.74
C TYR A 734 -1.49 -16.18 7.84
N GLN A 735 -0.23 -15.85 7.59
CA GLN A 735 0.18 -14.76 6.70
C GLN A 735 0.59 -15.33 5.35
N VAL A 736 0.17 -14.67 4.28
CA VAL A 736 0.52 -15.03 2.91
C VAL A 736 0.65 -13.77 2.07
N SER A 737 1.69 -13.68 1.25
CA SER A 737 1.74 -12.72 0.14
C SER A 737 1.15 -13.32 -1.13
N ILE A 738 0.67 -12.48 -2.04
CA ILE A 738 0.01 -12.96 -3.26
C ILE A 738 0.88 -13.93 -4.08
N ASP A 739 2.21 -13.74 -4.08
CA ASP A 739 3.18 -14.58 -4.77
C ASP A 739 3.53 -15.90 -4.06
N GLU A 740 3.11 -16.09 -2.81
CA GLU A 740 3.31 -17.32 -2.01
C GLU A 740 2.19 -18.36 -2.19
N TYR A 741 1.54 -18.34 -3.35
CA TYR A 741 0.46 -19.28 -3.69
C TYR A 741 0.87 -20.74 -3.52
N ASP A 742 2.16 -21.07 -3.69
CA ASP A 742 2.70 -22.40 -3.60
C ASP A 742 2.78 -22.94 -2.18
N LYS A 743 2.80 -22.05 -1.16
CA LYS A 743 2.85 -22.40 0.26
C LYS A 743 1.46 -22.60 0.88
N VAL A 744 0.41 -22.04 0.26
CA VAL A 744 -0.97 -22.08 0.79
C VAL A 744 -1.48 -23.50 1.05
N PRO A 745 -1.29 -24.49 0.17
CA PRO A 745 -1.71 -25.86 0.42
C PRO A 745 -1.12 -26.45 1.72
N ASP A 746 0.19 -26.26 1.92
CA ASP A 746 0.91 -26.79 3.08
C ASP A 746 0.42 -26.14 4.37
N MET A 747 0.10 -24.84 4.34
CA MET A 747 -0.52 -24.14 5.48
C MET A 747 -1.88 -24.75 5.84
N ILE A 748 -2.73 -25.00 4.84
CA ILE A 748 -4.06 -25.59 5.03
C ILE A 748 -3.94 -27.01 5.57
N ASP A 749 -3.12 -27.85 4.94
CA ASP A 749 -2.98 -29.25 5.31
C ASP A 749 -2.37 -29.39 6.71
N SER A 750 -1.36 -28.58 7.04
CA SER A 750 -0.77 -28.54 8.40
C SER A 750 -1.79 -28.15 9.46
N PHE A 751 -2.66 -27.17 9.15
CA PHE A 751 -3.74 -26.77 10.06
C PHE A 751 -4.77 -27.89 10.24
N ILE A 752 -5.12 -28.61 9.16
CA ILE A 752 -6.02 -29.78 9.22
C ILE A 752 -5.41 -30.90 10.06
N GLU A 753 -4.13 -31.21 9.87
CA GLU A 753 -3.43 -32.21 10.68
C GLU A 753 -3.43 -31.85 12.17
N MET A 754 -3.23 -30.57 12.48
CA MET A 754 -3.32 -30.08 13.85
C MET A 754 -4.74 -30.26 14.41
N VAL A 755 -5.79 -29.86 13.67
CA VAL A 755 -7.19 -30.05 14.08
C VAL A 755 -7.52 -31.53 14.30
N LEU A 756 -7.03 -32.43 13.44
CA LEU A 756 -7.21 -33.88 13.60
C LEU A 756 -6.52 -34.42 14.85
N LYS A 757 -5.34 -33.89 15.22
CA LYS A 757 -4.63 -34.27 16.45
C LYS A 757 -5.37 -33.84 17.71
N ILE A 758 -6.03 -32.68 17.69
CA ILE A 758 -6.88 -32.21 18.81
C ILE A 758 -8.14 -33.08 18.92
N GLY A 759 -8.72 -33.48 17.77
CA GLY A 759 -9.95 -34.26 17.71
C GLY A 759 -11.19 -33.40 17.49
N PRO A 760 -12.41 -33.98 17.57
CA PRO A 760 -13.64 -33.29 17.22
C PRO A 760 -13.89 -32.07 18.12
N ASN A 761 -14.49 -31.02 17.56
CA ASN A 761 -14.98 -29.91 18.38
C ASN A 761 -15.97 -30.43 19.45
N PRO A 762 -15.87 -29.99 20.73
CA PRO A 762 -16.79 -30.40 21.80
C PRO A 762 -18.28 -30.18 21.51
N PHE A 763 -18.62 -29.21 20.66
CA PHE A 763 -19.99 -28.91 20.24
C PHE A 763 -20.42 -29.68 18.97
N LYS A 764 -19.56 -30.49 18.37
CA LYS A 764 -19.92 -31.29 17.19
C LYS A 764 -20.96 -32.34 17.57
N GLY A 765 -22.05 -32.40 16.79
CA GLY A 765 -23.12 -33.38 16.94
C GLY A 765 -24.27 -32.95 17.89
N TYR A 766 -24.25 -31.71 18.39
CA TYR A 766 -25.26 -31.15 19.30
C TYR A 766 -26.00 -29.95 18.71
#